data_AF-A0A8J4WXP3-F1
#
_entry.id   AF-A0A8J4WXP3-F1
#
_cell.length_a   1.000
_cell.length_b   1.000
_cell.length_c   1.000
_cell.angle_alpha   90.00
_cell.angle_beta   90.00
_cell.angle_gamma   90.00
#
_symmetry.space_group_name_H-M   'P 1'
#
loop_
_entity.id
_entity.type
_entity.pdbx_description
1 polymer ?
#
loop_
_entity_poly.entity_id
_entity_poly.type
_entity_poly.pdbx_seq_one_letter_code
_entity_poly.pdbx_strand_id
1 'polypeptide(L)'
;MAANAQKQRIKRVFINNVDTYTSKLIGEFLSSCVVRSPCVPEKVQDELANEASSQEVIYQIVGTVTGKTEEKSSFAVEEYTNLTREELFHHLMESDIIIYNIYNEHAEQLKEASWVVSALHKEIPAFPTPKLFILISSVMTWALTTKLDPNDPEIRLTECDYRRRKPHPNFKDHIAVEKLVVKLGTSDQSKFRTYVVASGLQYGKGEQAFHFFFKTLWLGEEAEVPIFGDGSNVIPAVHISDLAGIVQNVIDRKPKMQYFLAVDESQNTIGEIISAIALALAPGKTKNVPKEDAFLIEELTQSEIDHLFINLRMEAFFLNEDINKENFNISWVSNTGIVENINRIVDEYKLTRGLLPVRICLLGPPAVGKSTIAEKICKHYKLSHIQLRETIAEKLANLDSHVRVEESKSDDESRESQELLETLTKNMEKNGGWLDEQYVIQIMKDKLKTKPCRNQGFVLDGFPKTYSQAKELFCAEVNQTKDDHLKISNDSHSNESGPEFVFFLDATDEFLEERVLNLPESVVQGTSLSVEKYFPHLATFRKNYSEDECVLRYFDEFGIRAERIEINSDDLENVLVMEKVMESVGKARNYGATAKDLEEEWRQAEIRLREKEEARQAEAEPKRDEEEQRAREQEELNRYLEKERQQEEALLMAQSAPLRQYLINSVLPTVIQGCLETCKLQPDDPINFL
;
A
#
# COMPACT_ATOMS: atom_id res chain seq x y z
N MET A 1 24.79 40.18 35.99
CA MET A 1 24.09 40.00 34.70
C MET A 1 22.94 39.04 34.94
N ALA A 2 21.77 39.57 35.27
CA ALA A 2 20.55 38.79 35.43
C ALA A 2 19.98 38.52 34.03
N ALA A 3 19.88 37.25 33.64
CA ALA A 3 19.26 36.84 32.39
C ALA A 3 17.75 37.08 32.50
N ASN A 4 17.24 37.97 31.66
CA ASN A 4 15.82 38.22 31.44
C ASN A 4 15.22 36.98 30.75
N ALA A 5 14.75 36.00 31.53
CA ALA A 5 13.92 34.93 31.01
C ALA A 5 12.53 35.51 30.69
N GLN A 6 12.23 35.70 29.40
CA GLN A 6 10.87 35.93 28.91
C GLN A 6 9.95 34.83 29.48
N LYS A 7 9.02 35.20 30.38
CA LYS A 7 7.99 34.28 30.87
C LYS A 7 7.06 33.94 29.71
N GLN A 8 7.30 32.80 29.05
CA GLN A 8 6.36 32.21 28.10
C GLN A 8 5.07 31.86 28.83
N ARG A 9 3.92 32.24 28.26
CA ARG A 9 2.61 31.98 28.85
C ARG A 9 2.05 30.69 28.25
N ILE A 10 2.00 29.63 29.04
CA ILE A 10 1.51 28.33 28.61
C ILE A 10 -0.01 28.31 28.73
N LYS A 11 -0.72 27.82 27.70
CA LYS A 11 -2.16 27.52 27.77
C LYS A 11 -2.35 26.01 27.63
N ARG A 12 -3.02 25.40 28.61
CA ARG A 12 -3.31 23.96 28.58
C ARG A 12 -4.59 23.71 27.77
N VAL A 13 -4.48 22.89 26.73
CA VAL A 13 -5.57 22.56 25.79
C VAL A 13 -5.92 21.09 25.96
N PHE A 14 -7.13 20.80 26.41
CA PHE A 14 -7.69 19.46 26.45
C PHE A 14 -8.39 19.15 25.14
N ILE A 15 -8.09 17.99 24.53
CA ILE A 15 -8.78 17.46 23.34
C ILE A 15 -9.23 16.03 23.65
N ASN A 16 -10.49 15.68 23.38
CA ASN A 16 -10.93 14.28 23.52
C ASN A 16 -10.46 13.43 22.32
N ASN A 17 -10.13 12.18 22.60
CA ASN A 17 -9.81 11.14 21.61
C ASN A 17 -8.71 11.59 20.63
N VAL A 18 -7.54 12.00 21.16
CA VAL A 18 -6.41 12.55 20.37
C VAL A 18 -5.79 11.57 19.38
N ASP A 19 -6.14 10.29 19.46
CA ASP A 19 -5.81 9.25 18.50
C ASP A 19 -6.71 9.26 17.25
N THR A 20 -7.90 9.87 17.32
CA THR A 20 -8.79 9.97 16.16
C THR A 20 -8.29 11.01 15.16
N TYR A 21 -8.55 10.77 13.87
CA TYR A 21 -8.06 11.60 12.76
C TYR A 21 -8.22 13.12 13.00
N THR A 22 -9.42 13.58 13.35
CA THR A 22 -9.72 15.01 13.48
C THR A 22 -9.00 15.61 14.68
N SER A 23 -9.10 14.97 15.84
CA SER A 23 -8.50 15.44 17.09
C SER A 23 -6.98 15.41 17.02
N LYS A 24 -6.40 14.37 16.40
CA LYS A 24 -4.96 14.22 16.18
C LYS A 24 -4.40 15.38 15.38
N LEU A 25 -4.98 15.64 14.21
CA LEU A 25 -4.47 16.66 13.27
C LEU A 25 -4.67 18.08 13.81
N ILE A 26 -5.76 18.33 14.54
CA ILE A 26 -5.96 19.60 15.26
C ILE A 26 -4.93 19.75 16.39
N GLY A 27 -4.66 18.70 17.15
CA GLY A 27 -3.64 18.69 18.20
C GLY A 27 -2.24 18.97 17.66
N GLU A 28 -1.84 18.27 16.59
CA GLU A 28 -0.58 18.50 15.88
C GLU A 28 -0.46 19.95 15.39
N PHE A 29 -1.50 20.46 14.73
CA PHE A 29 -1.52 21.84 14.24
C PHE A 29 -1.36 22.85 15.39
N LEU A 30 -2.15 22.72 16.46
CA LEU A 30 -2.08 23.62 17.61
C LEU A 30 -0.73 23.52 18.34
N SER A 31 -0.12 22.34 18.44
CA SER A 31 1.20 22.16 19.03
C SER A 31 2.31 22.89 18.25
N SER A 32 2.16 22.99 16.92
CA SER A 32 3.09 23.68 16.03
C SER A 32 2.89 25.21 15.99
N CYS A 33 1.77 25.71 16.52
CA CYS A 33 1.42 27.12 16.46
C CYS A 33 2.11 27.95 17.55
N VAL A 34 2.83 29.00 17.14
CA VAL A 34 3.31 30.06 18.04
C VAL A 34 2.32 31.23 17.97
N VAL A 35 1.58 31.47 19.05
CA VAL A 35 0.57 32.54 19.09
C VAL A 35 1.28 33.90 19.04
N ARG A 36 1.00 34.70 18.01
CA ARG A 36 1.26 36.14 18.03
C ARG A 36 0.04 36.84 18.62
N SER A 37 0.26 37.62 19.68
CA SER A 37 -0.78 38.46 20.29
C SER A 37 -1.46 39.34 19.22
N PRO A 38 -2.79 39.56 19.25
CA PRO A 38 -3.46 40.31 18.20
C PRO A 38 -2.92 41.75 18.16
N CYS A 39 -2.35 42.13 17.02
CA CYS A 39 -2.00 43.52 16.74
C CYS A 39 -3.24 44.39 16.93
N VAL A 40 -3.10 45.41 17.78
CA VAL A 40 -4.03 46.54 17.84
C VAL A 40 -4.09 47.15 16.43
N PRO A 41 -5.28 47.47 15.89
CA PRO A 41 -5.40 48.03 14.54
C PRO A 41 -4.57 49.31 14.39
N GLU A 42 -3.78 49.37 13.32
CA GLU A 42 -2.97 50.52 12.90
C GLU A 42 -3.85 51.72 12.55
N LYS A 43 -4.28 52.48 13.57
CA LYS A 43 -4.65 53.90 13.43
C LYS A 43 -4.37 54.66 14.72
N VAL A 44 -3.11 54.71 15.15
CA VAL A 44 -2.39 55.90 15.65
C VAL A 44 -0.90 55.53 15.66
N GLN A 45 -0.23 55.64 14.50
CA GLN A 45 1.22 55.78 14.48
C GLN A 45 1.48 57.28 14.35
N ASP A 46 1.72 57.92 15.48
CA ASP A 46 2.88 58.78 15.65
C ASP A 46 3.07 59.08 17.14
N GLU A 47 4.33 58.95 17.57
CA GLU A 47 4.87 59.28 18.89
C GLU A 47 4.51 58.32 20.05
N LEU A 48 5.18 57.16 20.08
CA LEU A 48 5.93 56.64 21.23
C LEU A 48 6.45 55.23 20.87
N ALA A 49 7.59 55.20 20.19
CA ALA A 49 8.43 54.02 20.16
C ALA A 49 8.97 53.79 21.57
N ASN A 50 8.39 52.86 22.34
CA ASN A 50 9.08 52.09 23.38
C ASN A 50 8.20 50.95 23.94
N GLU A 51 8.78 49.74 23.95
CA GLU A 51 8.47 48.60 24.81
C GLU A 51 7.05 47.99 24.76
N ALA A 52 6.78 47.17 23.73
CA ALA A 52 5.83 46.06 23.85
C ALA A 52 6.53 44.76 23.43
N SER A 53 7.08 44.03 24.41
CA SER A 53 7.60 42.68 24.21
C SER A 53 6.46 41.76 23.76
N SER A 54 6.53 41.23 22.55
CA SER A 54 5.67 40.15 22.07
C SER A 54 5.87 38.92 22.97
N GLN A 55 4.88 38.64 23.83
CA GLN A 55 4.87 37.45 24.68
C GLN A 55 4.40 36.26 23.84
N GLU A 56 5.25 35.25 23.66
CA GLU A 56 4.91 34.01 22.96
C GLU A 56 4.04 33.13 23.87
N VAL A 57 2.86 32.72 23.37
CA VAL A 57 1.98 31.74 24.04
C VAL A 57 2.17 30.39 23.36
N ILE A 58 2.40 29.36 24.18
CA ILE A 58 2.62 27.97 23.72
C ILE A 58 1.42 27.13 24.18
N TYR A 59 0.88 26.32 23.27
CA TYR A 59 -0.20 25.38 23.55
C TYR A 59 0.37 24.06 24.09
N GLN A 60 -0.06 23.66 25.28
CA GLN A 60 0.24 22.35 25.85
C GLN A 60 -0.95 21.44 25.61
N ILE A 61 -0.83 20.49 24.67
CA ILE A 61 -1.91 19.58 24.31
C ILE A 61 -1.95 18.41 25.30
N VAL A 62 -3.12 18.15 25.85
CA VAL A 62 -3.44 16.99 26.69
C VAL A 62 -4.75 16.37 26.21
N GLY A 63 -4.96 15.07 26.41
CA GLY A 63 -6.19 14.47 25.91
C GLY A 63 -6.42 13.02 26.26
N THR A 64 -7.62 12.53 25.96
CA THR A 64 -7.98 11.10 26.10
C THR A 64 -7.63 10.33 24.83
N VAL A 65 -7.40 9.03 24.98
CA VAL A 65 -7.12 8.10 23.87
C VAL A 65 -8.12 6.94 23.93
N THR A 66 -8.70 6.57 22.79
CA THR A 66 -9.69 5.47 22.70
C THR A 66 -9.03 4.09 22.59
N GLY A 67 -7.85 4.00 21.97
CA GLY A 67 -7.10 2.76 21.77
C GLY A 67 -5.92 2.51 22.71
N LYS A 68 -5.43 1.27 22.75
CA LYS A 68 -4.08 0.93 23.25
C LYS A 68 -3.09 1.03 22.09
N THR A 69 -2.80 2.23 21.61
CA THR A 69 -1.65 2.42 20.73
C THR A 69 -0.39 2.41 21.59
N GLU A 70 0.57 1.53 21.27
CA GLU A 70 1.85 1.45 22.00
C GLU A 70 2.73 2.68 21.75
N GLU A 71 2.49 3.40 20.65
CA GLU A 71 3.15 4.65 20.32
C GLU A 71 2.37 5.85 20.86
N LYS A 72 2.99 6.56 21.82
CA LYS A 72 2.49 7.85 22.31
C LYS A 72 2.63 8.91 21.22
N SER A 73 1.66 9.81 21.14
CA SER A 73 1.72 10.91 20.18
C SER A 73 2.89 11.84 20.51
N SER A 74 3.69 12.18 19.50
CA SER A 74 4.85 13.08 19.68
C SER A 74 4.46 14.51 20.05
N PHE A 75 3.21 14.92 19.79
CA PHE A 75 2.70 16.27 20.02
C PHE A 75 1.93 16.43 21.34
N ALA A 76 1.46 15.35 21.96
CA ALA A 76 0.68 15.39 23.18
C ALA A 76 1.59 15.26 24.40
N VAL A 77 1.42 16.13 25.41
CA VAL A 77 2.25 16.10 26.62
C VAL A 77 1.72 15.07 27.62
N GLU A 78 0.41 14.92 27.71
CA GLU A 78 -0.25 13.93 28.56
C GLU A 78 -1.39 13.27 27.79
N GLU A 79 -1.40 11.93 27.79
CA GLU A 79 -2.43 11.09 27.19
C GLU A 79 -3.05 10.21 28.27
N TYR A 80 -4.38 10.23 28.34
CA TYR A 80 -5.13 9.51 29.36
C TYR A 80 -5.96 8.39 28.76
N THR A 81 -5.94 7.22 29.39
CA THR A 81 -6.73 6.04 28.99
C THR A 81 -7.57 5.57 30.17
N ASN A 82 -8.78 5.08 29.90
CA ASN A 82 -9.70 4.52 30.92
C ASN A 82 -9.98 5.44 32.12
N LEU A 83 -10.14 6.74 31.88
CA LEU A 83 -10.48 7.69 32.95
C LEU A 83 -11.89 7.48 33.49
N THR A 84 -12.03 7.56 34.81
CA THR A 84 -13.34 7.76 35.43
C THR A 84 -13.84 9.19 35.18
N ARG A 85 -15.16 9.42 35.32
CA ARG A 85 -15.73 10.77 35.16
C ARG A 85 -15.13 11.79 36.13
N GLU A 86 -14.76 11.36 37.33
CA GLU A 86 -14.17 12.24 38.34
C GLU A 86 -12.76 12.69 37.95
N GLU A 87 -11.93 11.76 37.46
CA GLU A 87 -10.59 12.06 36.96
C GLU A 87 -10.63 12.91 35.68
N LEU A 88 -11.53 12.59 34.75
CA LEU A 88 -11.75 13.40 33.56
C LEU A 88 -12.13 14.84 33.93
N PHE A 89 -13.03 15.01 34.89
CA PHE A 89 -13.43 16.34 35.36
C PHE A 89 -12.26 17.11 35.98
N HIS A 90 -11.38 16.45 36.73
CA HIS A 90 -10.19 17.06 37.30
C HIS A 90 -9.27 17.64 36.21
N HIS A 91 -8.97 16.86 35.17
CA HIS A 91 -8.12 17.32 34.06
C HIS A 91 -8.77 18.45 33.23
N LEU A 92 -10.10 18.42 33.07
CA LEU A 92 -10.84 19.52 32.44
C LEU A 92 -10.79 20.80 33.28
N MET A 93 -10.79 20.67 34.62
CA MET A 93 -10.64 21.80 35.54
C MET A 93 -9.23 22.41 35.54
N GLU A 94 -8.20 21.64 35.20
CA GLU A 94 -6.82 22.13 35.00
C GLU A 94 -6.63 22.84 33.65
N SER A 95 -7.48 22.54 32.66
CA SER A 95 -7.30 23.01 31.28
C SER A 95 -7.95 24.36 31.00
N ASP A 96 -7.27 25.26 30.29
CA ASP A 96 -7.83 26.58 29.94
C ASP A 96 -8.78 26.50 28.74
N ILE A 97 -8.44 25.63 27.79
CA ILE A 97 -9.18 25.42 26.54
C ILE A 97 -9.57 23.94 26.48
N ILE A 98 -10.82 23.67 26.12
CA ILE A 98 -11.39 22.33 26.05
C ILE A 98 -12.03 22.21 24.66
N ILE A 99 -11.48 21.33 23.83
CA ILE A 99 -11.97 21.01 22.50
C ILE A 99 -12.59 19.62 22.57
N TYR A 100 -13.89 19.55 22.27
CA TYR A 100 -14.62 18.28 22.20
C TYR A 100 -15.05 18.02 20.76
N ASN A 101 -14.48 17.00 20.16
CA ASN A 101 -14.87 16.46 18.87
C ASN A 101 -15.99 15.43 19.04
N ILE A 102 -17.10 15.65 18.34
CA ILE A 102 -18.23 14.73 18.24
C ILE A 102 -18.56 14.37 16.78
N TYR A 103 -17.66 14.62 15.83
CA TYR A 103 -17.95 14.57 14.39
C TYR A 103 -18.43 13.20 13.87
N ASN A 104 -17.77 12.10 14.29
CA ASN A 104 -18.07 10.72 13.89
C ASN A 104 -18.21 9.79 15.10
N GLU A 105 -18.64 10.34 16.23
CA GLU A 105 -18.52 9.68 17.53
C GLU A 105 -19.78 8.93 17.97
N HIS A 106 -19.60 7.88 18.77
CA HIS A 106 -20.69 7.05 19.27
C HIS A 106 -21.60 7.79 20.28
N ALA A 107 -22.79 7.24 20.50
CA ALA A 107 -23.78 7.78 21.44
C ALA A 107 -23.25 8.01 22.88
N GLU A 108 -22.23 7.27 23.30
CA GLU A 108 -21.59 7.45 24.62
C GLU A 108 -20.78 8.74 24.70
N GLN A 109 -20.00 9.05 23.67
CA GLN A 109 -19.21 10.28 23.57
C GLN A 109 -20.11 11.52 23.50
N LEU A 110 -21.25 11.43 22.82
CA LEU A 110 -22.26 12.51 22.82
C LEU A 110 -22.85 12.78 24.21
N LYS A 111 -23.09 11.72 24.99
CA LYS A 111 -23.55 11.83 26.39
C LYS A 111 -22.45 12.40 27.28
N GLU A 112 -21.20 12.00 27.05
CA GLU A 112 -20.03 12.52 27.75
C GLU A 112 -19.86 14.02 27.49
N ALA A 113 -19.85 14.45 26.23
CA ALA A 113 -19.78 15.86 25.84
C ALA A 113 -20.90 16.70 26.49
N SER A 114 -22.13 16.18 26.47
CA SER A 114 -23.28 16.83 27.12
C SER A 114 -23.09 16.97 28.64
N TRP A 115 -22.54 15.94 29.28
CA TRP A 115 -22.23 15.94 30.70
C TRP A 115 -21.09 16.90 31.03
N VAL A 116 -19.99 16.89 30.27
CA VAL A 116 -18.82 17.77 30.46
C VAL A 116 -19.23 19.23 30.48
N VAL A 117 -19.96 19.69 29.46
CA VAL A 117 -20.36 21.10 29.37
C VAL A 117 -21.30 21.49 30.50
N SER A 118 -22.20 20.59 30.88
CA SER A 118 -23.11 20.79 32.00
C SER A 118 -22.39 20.82 33.36
N ALA A 119 -21.37 19.99 33.54
CA ALA A 119 -20.56 19.93 34.75
C ALA A 119 -19.70 21.18 34.89
N LEU A 120 -19.03 21.59 33.82
CA LEU A 120 -18.24 22.83 33.77
C LEU A 120 -19.12 24.06 34.05
N HIS A 121 -20.32 24.11 33.46
CA HIS A 121 -21.24 25.23 33.70
C HIS A 121 -21.69 25.33 35.17
N LYS A 122 -21.89 24.20 35.86
CA LYS A 122 -22.22 24.19 37.30
C LYS A 122 -21.09 24.73 38.17
N GLU A 123 -19.84 24.47 37.78
CA GLU A 123 -18.64 24.83 38.54
C GLU A 123 -17.99 26.15 38.08
N ILE A 124 -18.69 27.00 37.30
CA ILE A 124 -18.21 28.34 36.92
C ILE A 124 -17.67 29.17 38.11
N PRO A 125 -18.27 29.14 39.31
CA PRO A 125 -17.73 29.87 40.46
C PRO A 125 -16.35 29.38 40.92
N ALA A 126 -16.03 28.11 40.70
CA ALA A 126 -14.79 27.46 41.11
C ALA A 126 -13.65 27.59 40.07
N PHE A 127 -13.89 28.28 38.95
CA PHE A 127 -12.90 28.41 37.89
C PHE A 127 -11.69 29.25 38.32
N PRO A 128 -10.45 28.70 38.25
CA PRO A 128 -9.24 29.46 38.56
C PRO A 128 -8.94 30.50 37.47
N THR A 129 -9.22 30.16 36.20
CA THR A 129 -9.03 31.00 35.01
C THR A 129 -10.28 30.93 34.12
N PRO A 130 -10.54 31.94 33.27
CA PRO A 130 -11.63 31.86 32.30
C PRO A 130 -11.41 30.71 31.34
N LYS A 131 -12.40 29.82 31.23
CA LYS A 131 -12.36 28.62 30.39
C LYS A 131 -13.04 28.84 29.05
N LEU A 132 -12.49 28.19 28.04
CA LEU A 132 -13.01 28.16 26.68
C LEU A 132 -13.39 26.73 26.31
N PHE A 133 -14.65 26.52 25.92
CA PHE A 133 -15.13 25.23 25.43
C PHE A 133 -15.47 25.34 23.94
N ILE A 134 -14.95 24.43 23.11
CA ILE A 134 -15.22 24.38 21.67
C ILE A 134 -15.75 23.00 21.34
N LEU A 135 -16.96 22.93 20.79
CA LEU A 135 -17.55 21.70 20.26
C LEU A 135 -17.31 21.64 18.75
N ILE A 136 -16.64 20.61 18.27
CA ILE A 136 -16.55 20.30 16.84
C ILE A 136 -17.68 19.33 16.51
N SER A 137 -18.65 19.83 15.75
CA SER A 137 -19.83 19.11 15.27
C SER A 137 -19.76 18.92 13.75
N SER A 138 -20.78 18.28 13.17
CA SER A 138 -20.91 18.05 11.73
C SER A 138 -22.05 18.87 11.13
N VAL A 139 -21.89 19.29 9.87
CA VAL A 139 -22.96 19.85 9.03
C VAL A 139 -24.15 18.90 8.82
N MET A 140 -24.03 17.63 9.19
CA MET A 140 -25.15 16.68 9.19
C MET A 140 -26.33 17.12 10.07
N THR A 141 -26.12 18.06 11.00
CA THR A 141 -27.21 18.74 11.73
C THR A 141 -28.07 19.66 10.86
N TRP A 142 -27.68 19.85 9.59
CA TRP A 142 -28.37 20.62 8.55
C TRP A 142 -28.88 19.78 7.38
N ALA A 143 -28.57 18.48 7.33
CA ALA A 143 -28.77 17.62 6.15
C ALA A 143 -30.17 17.68 5.50
N LEU A 144 -31.24 17.86 6.30
CA LEU A 144 -32.63 17.90 5.81
C LEU A 144 -33.22 19.32 5.79
N THR A 145 -32.37 20.35 5.85
CA THR A 145 -32.81 21.74 5.82
C THR A 145 -33.34 22.06 4.43
N THR A 146 -34.60 22.50 4.36
CA THR A 146 -35.24 22.88 3.10
C THR A 146 -34.52 24.08 2.50
N LYS A 147 -34.27 24.05 1.18
CA LYS A 147 -33.72 25.17 0.41
C LYS A 147 -34.51 26.46 0.67
N LEU A 148 -33.81 27.59 0.65
CA LEU A 148 -34.36 28.91 0.92
C LEU A 148 -35.44 29.29 -0.11
N ASP A 149 -35.25 28.93 -1.38
CA ASP A 149 -36.25 28.97 -2.46
C ASP A 149 -36.11 27.69 -3.33
N PRO A 150 -37.20 26.95 -3.61
CA PRO A 150 -37.18 25.83 -4.56
C PRO A 150 -36.87 26.25 -6.00
N ASN A 151 -37.12 27.52 -6.36
CA ASN A 151 -36.98 28.05 -7.71
C ASN A 151 -35.60 28.68 -7.98
N ASP A 152 -34.83 28.96 -6.94
CA ASP A 152 -33.46 29.48 -7.05
C ASP A 152 -32.46 28.47 -6.44
N PRO A 153 -31.86 27.60 -7.28
CA PRO A 153 -30.92 26.58 -6.82
C PRO A 153 -29.56 27.15 -6.41
N GLU A 154 -29.28 28.44 -6.61
CA GLU A 154 -27.99 29.06 -6.28
C GLU A 154 -27.91 29.58 -4.83
N ILE A 155 -29.04 29.66 -4.12
CA ILE A 155 -29.04 30.20 -2.76
C ILE A 155 -28.31 29.25 -1.79
N ARG A 156 -27.27 29.78 -1.14
CA ARG A 156 -26.41 29.09 -0.18
C ARG A 156 -26.93 29.27 1.25
N LEU A 157 -26.83 28.20 2.05
CA LEU A 157 -27.12 28.25 3.48
C LEU A 157 -25.95 28.88 4.23
N THR A 158 -26.25 29.80 5.13
CA THR A 158 -25.24 30.47 5.96
C THR A 158 -25.55 30.29 7.45
N GLU A 159 -24.63 30.70 8.33
CA GLU A 159 -24.84 30.67 9.78
C GLU A 159 -26.05 31.52 10.23
N CYS A 160 -26.46 32.51 9.42
CA CYS A 160 -27.67 33.30 9.66
C CYS A 160 -28.94 32.42 9.67
N ASP A 161 -28.93 31.30 8.92
CA ASP A 161 -30.04 30.36 8.82
C ASP A 161 -30.08 29.32 9.96
N TYR A 162 -29.21 29.47 10.98
CA TYR A 162 -29.05 28.55 12.11
C TYR A 162 -30.37 28.06 12.71
N ARG A 163 -31.37 28.94 12.80
CA ARG A 163 -32.67 28.62 13.41
C ARG A 163 -33.57 27.71 12.55
N ARG A 164 -33.31 27.61 11.25
CA ARG A 164 -34.12 26.84 10.28
C ARG A 164 -33.62 25.41 10.08
N ARG A 165 -32.45 25.07 10.64
CA ARG A 165 -31.77 23.80 10.36
C ARG A 165 -32.57 22.57 10.79
N LYS A 166 -32.48 21.51 9.98
CA LYS A 166 -33.06 20.19 10.27
C LYS A 166 -31.98 19.11 10.13
N PRO A 167 -31.74 18.29 11.17
CA PRO A 167 -30.69 17.28 11.16
C PRO A 167 -31.11 16.04 10.37
N HIS A 168 -30.12 15.28 9.92
CA HIS A 168 -30.31 13.89 9.52
C HIS A 168 -30.87 13.05 10.70
N PRO A 169 -31.67 11.99 10.47
CA PRO A 169 -32.23 11.17 11.56
C PRO A 169 -31.18 10.60 12.52
N ASN A 170 -30.00 10.21 12.00
CA ASN A 170 -28.89 9.69 12.80
C ASN A 170 -28.15 10.78 13.61
N PHE A 171 -28.37 12.05 13.30
CA PHE A 171 -27.67 13.20 13.90
C PHE A 171 -28.57 14.04 14.82
N LYS A 172 -29.68 13.47 15.30
CA LYS A 172 -30.59 14.14 16.26
C LYS A 172 -29.95 14.43 17.61
N ASP A 173 -29.08 13.53 18.07
CA ASP A 173 -28.39 13.73 19.35
C ASP A 173 -27.31 14.81 19.22
N HIS A 174 -26.60 14.86 18.10
CA HIS A 174 -25.61 15.89 17.79
C HIS A 174 -26.21 17.31 17.90
N ILE A 175 -27.35 17.55 17.24
CA ILE A 175 -28.01 18.87 17.32
C ILE A 175 -28.51 19.18 18.75
N ALA A 176 -28.83 18.17 19.57
CA ALA A 176 -29.21 18.37 20.96
C ALA A 176 -28.01 18.85 21.80
N VAL A 177 -26.83 18.26 21.59
CA VAL A 177 -25.58 18.71 22.22
C VAL A 177 -25.23 20.13 21.78
N GLU A 178 -25.26 20.43 20.48
CA GLU A 178 -24.99 21.79 19.97
C GLU A 178 -25.87 22.85 20.64
N LYS A 179 -27.18 22.60 20.73
CA LYS A 179 -28.14 23.51 21.37
C LYS A 179 -27.84 23.69 22.85
N LEU A 180 -27.43 22.63 23.54
CA LEU A 180 -27.02 22.69 24.94
C LEU A 180 -25.78 23.55 25.11
N VAL A 181 -24.75 23.38 24.27
CA VAL A 181 -23.51 24.17 24.31
C VAL A 181 -23.81 25.65 24.13
N VAL A 182 -24.51 26.03 23.05
CA VAL A 182 -24.89 27.42 22.77
C VAL A 182 -25.70 28.01 23.92
N LYS A 183 -26.67 27.26 24.48
CA LYS A 183 -27.47 27.72 25.61
C LYS A 183 -26.61 28.04 26.84
N LEU A 184 -25.72 27.13 27.22
CA LEU A 184 -24.90 27.29 28.42
C LEU A 184 -23.87 28.43 28.28
N GLY A 185 -23.33 28.66 27.08
CA GLY A 185 -22.43 29.78 26.79
C GLY A 185 -23.04 31.18 26.91
N THR A 186 -24.37 31.30 26.94
CA THR A 186 -25.03 32.61 27.10
C THR A 186 -25.11 33.08 28.55
N SER A 187 -24.76 32.24 29.53
CA SER A 187 -24.94 32.55 30.95
C SER A 187 -23.88 33.53 31.50
N ASP A 188 -22.60 33.17 31.44
CA ASP A 188 -21.48 34.02 31.92
C ASP A 188 -20.30 33.99 30.94
N GLN A 189 -20.38 34.84 29.91
CA GLN A 189 -19.37 34.95 28.84
C GLN A 189 -18.01 35.50 29.33
N SER A 190 -17.93 35.99 30.56
CA SER A 190 -16.68 36.52 31.13
C SER A 190 -15.79 35.40 31.67
N LYS A 191 -16.40 34.34 32.23
CA LYS A 191 -15.71 33.21 32.84
C LYS A 191 -15.78 31.93 32.02
N PHE A 192 -16.86 31.72 31.27
CA PHE A 192 -17.07 30.51 30.48
C PHE A 192 -17.60 30.85 29.09
N ARG A 193 -16.75 30.69 28.07
CA ARG A 193 -17.16 30.88 26.67
C ARG A 193 -17.30 29.54 26.00
N THR A 194 -18.37 29.36 25.26
CA THR A 194 -18.62 28.16 24.49
C THR A 194 -18.79 28.48 23.02
N TYR A 195 -18.20 27.67 22.15
CA TYR A 195 -18.35 27.77 20.71
C TYR A 195 -18.73 26.41 20.13
N VAL A 196 -19.45 26.43 19.02
CA VAL A 196 -19.78 25.27 18.20
C VAL A 196 -19.24 25.54 16.80
N VAL A 197 -18.38 24.66 16.31
CA VAL A 197 -17.84 24.68 14.96
C VAL A 197 -18.43 23.49 14.22
N ALA A 198 -19.34 23.74 13.29
CA ALA A 198 -19.93 22.70 12.44
C ALA A 198 -19.07 22.52 11.19
N SER A 199 -18.34 21.42 11.17
CA SER A 199 -17.44 21.04 10.10
C SER A 199 -18.20 20.42 8.92
N GLY A 200 -17.83 20.82 7.70
CA GLY A 200 -18.12 20.08 6.47
C GLY A 200 -17.45 18.71 6.46
N LEU A 201 -17.55 18.01 5.32
CA LEU A 201 -16.81 16.77 5.10
C LEU A 201 -15.30 17.04 5.17
N GLN A 202 -14.63 16.41 6.13
CA GLN A 202 -13.21 16.66 6.40
C GLN A 202 -12.32 15.88 5.44
N TYR A 203 -11.36 16.57 4.79
CA TYR A 203 -10.36 15.96 3.91
C TYR A 203 -8.94 16.49 4.19
N GLY A 204 -7.93 15.88 3.56
CA GLY A 204 -6.51 16.23 3.70
C GLY A 204 -5.74 15.36 4.70
N LYS A 205 -4.43 15.20 4.54
CA LYS A 205 -3.57 14.43 5.47
C LYS A 205 -4.12 13.06 5.93
N GLY A 206 -4.36 12.14 4.99
CA GLY A 206 -4.64 10.72 5.28
C GLY A 206 -6.11 10.32 5.41
N GLU A 207 -7.00 11.25 5.10
CA GLU A 207 -8.42 11.20 4.68
C GLU A 207 -9.36 10.14 5.27
N GLN A 208 -10.55 10.57 5.71
CA GLN A 208 -11.61 9.73 6.32
C GLN A 208 -12.53 9.08 5.26
N ALA A 209 -13.68 9.69 4.96
CA ALA A 209 -14.69 9.12 4.06
C ALA A 209 -14.17 8.91 2.63
N PHE A 210 -13.17 9.70 2.21
CA PHE A 210 -12.53 9.54 0.91
C PHE A 210 -11.46 8.44 0.87
N HIS A 211 -11.07 7.88 2.02
CA HIS A 211 -10.05 6.84 2.12
C HIS A 211 -10.32 5.68 1.18
N PHE A 212 -11.58 5.21 1.15
CA PHE A 212 -12.01 4.12 0.30
C PHE A 212 -11.65 4.38 -1.17
N PHE A 213 -12.02 5.56 -1.71
CA PHE A 213 -11.73 5.89 -3.10
C PHE A 213 -10.23 5.98 -3.37
N PHE A 214 -9.47 6.64 -2.48
CA PHE A 214 -8.02 6.74 -2.62
C PHE A 214 -7.34 5.37 -2.57
N LYS A 215 -7.76 4.48 -1.67
CA LYS A 215 -7.20 3.14 -1.51
C LYS A 215 -7.52 2.26 -2.72
N THR A 216 -8.77 2.23 -3.17
CA THR A 216 -9.20 1.44 -4.34
C THR A 216 -8.46 1.90 -5.61
N LEU A 217 -8.38 3.21 -5.82
CA LEU A 217 -7.62 3.80 -6.93
C LEU A 217 -6.12 3.51 -6.84
N TRP A 218 -5.56 3.55 -5.64
CA TRP A 218 -4.15 3.29 -5.42
C TRP A 218 -3.79 1.84 -5.72
N LEU A 219 -4.62 0.88 -5.31
CA LEU A 219 -4.38 -0.55 -5.54
C LEU A 219 -4.60 -0.94 -7.00
N GLY A 220 -5.52 -0.26 -7.70
CA GLY A 220 -5.82 -0.52 -9.11
C GLY A 220 -6.54 -1.85 -9.36
N GLU A 221 -7.17 -2.42 -8.32
CA GLU A 221 -7.97 -3.65 -8.40
C GLU A 221 -9.21 -3.48 -9.31
N GLU A 222 -9.78 -2.28 -9.33
CA GLU A 222 -10.96 -1.95 -10.14
C GLU A 222 -10.55 -1.07 -11.33
N ALA A 223 -11.02 -1.46 -12.53
CA ALA A 223 -10.77 -0.70 -13.75
C ALA A 223 -11.50 0.65 -13.79
N GLU A 224 -12.58 0.79 -13.01
CA GLU A 224 -13.44 1.97 -12.95
C GLU A 224 -13.88 2.21 -11.51
N VAL A 225 -13.77 3.45 -11.03
CA VAL A 225 -14.18 3.79 -9.66
C VAL A 225 -15.69 3.98 -9.58
N PRO A 226 -16.37 3.38 -8.58
CA PRO A 226 -17.80 3.58 -8.39
C PRO A 226 -18.12 4.99 -7.88
N ILE A 227 -19.06 5.67 -8.54
CA ILE A 227 -19.75 6.86 -8.04
C ILE A 227 -21.14 6.41 -7.58
N PHE A 228 -21.44 6.56 -6.29
CA PHE A 228 -22.72 6.11 -5.74
C PHE A 228 -23.87 7.06 -6.12
N GLY A 229 -24.82 6.56 -6.89
CA GLY A 229 -25.93 7.31 -7.47
C GLY A 229 -25.52 8.12 -8.70
N ASP A 230 -26.17 9.27 -8.88
CA ASP A 230 -25.96 10.13 -10.06
C ASP A 230 -24.74 11.06 -9.93
N GLY A 231 -24.11 11.09 -8.75
CA GLY A 231 -22.95 11.94 -8.47
C GLY A 231 -23.22 13.45 -8.42
N SER A 232 -24.48 13.89 -8.53
CA SER A 232 -24.87 15.31 -8.65
C SER A 232 -25.05 16.04 -7.31
N ASN A 233 -24.88 15.34 -6.18
CA ASN A 233 -25.00 15.96 -4.87
C ASN A 233 -23.77 16.82 -4.54
N VAL A 234 -24.02 18.02 -4.04
CA VAL A 234 -22.98 18.97 -3.62
C VAL A 234 -22.62 18.71 -2.17
N ILE A 235 -21.33 18.50 -1.91
CA ILE A 235 -20.83 18.18 -0.59
C ILE A 235 -20.09 19.40 -0.03
N PRO A 236 -20.58 20.00 1.07
CA PRO A 236 -19.81 21.01 1.79
C PRO A 236 -18.61 20.33 2.46
N ALA A 237 -17.40 20.71 2.07
CA ALA A 237 -16.16 20.08 2.52
C ALA A 237 -15.26 21.09 3.24
N VAL A 238 -14.27 20.61 3.98
CA VAL A 238 -13.23 21.45 4.59
C VAL A 238 -11.93 20.68 4.75
N HIS A 239 -10.82 21.32 4.39
CA HIS A 239 -9.50 20.74 4.63
C HIS A 239 -9.19 20.76 6.14
N ILE A 240 -8.61 19.68 6.66
CA ILE A 240 -8.39 19.51 8.10
C ILE A 240 -7.45 20.56 8.72
N SER A 241 -6.43 21.00 7.96
CA SER A 241 -5.57 22.10 8.40
C SER A 241 -6.32 23.43 8.47
N ASP A 242 -7.30 23.65 7.59
CA ASP A 242 -8.12 24.87 7.59
C ASP A 242 -9.10 24.85 8.74
N LEU A 243 -9.71 23.69 9.04
CA LEU A 243 -10.50 23.49 10.25
C LEU A 243 -9.70 23.79 11.51
N ALA A 244 -8.45 23.30 11.59
CA ALA A 244 -7.56 23.59 12.72
C ALA A 244 -7.23 25.09 12.82
N GLY A 245 -6.99 25.77 11.68
CA GLY A 245 -6.81 27.22 11.61
C GLY A 245 -8.04 28.02 12.05
N ILE A 246 -9.24 27.56 11.73
CA ILE A 246 -10.51 28.15 12.21
C ILE A 246 -10.61 28.00 13.73
N VAL A 247 -10.34 26.80 14.27
CA VAL A 247 -10.36 26.55 15.72
C VAL A 247 -9.34 27.42 16.44
N GLN A 248 -8.11 27.54 15.92
CA GLN A 248 -7.09 28.43 16.45
C GLN A 248 -7.57 29.89 16.49
N ASN A 249 -8.15 30.39 15.40
CA ASN A 249 -8.65 31.76 15.35
C ASN A 249 -9.81 32.00 16.33
N VAL A 250 -10.70 31.02 16.53
CA VAL A 250 -11.76 31.09 17.55
C VAL A 250 -11.15 31.21 18.95
N ILE A 251 -10.07 30.47 19.22
CA ILE A 251 -9.33 30.53 20.50
C ILE A 251 -8.71 31.91 20.73
N ASP A 252 -8.09 32.48 19.70
CA ASP A 252 -7.34 33.73 19.79
C ASP A 252 -8.23 34.97 19.80
N ARG A 253 -9.23 35.02 18.91
CA ARG A 253 -10.08 36.20 18.71
C ARG A 253 -11.28 36.22 19.65
N LYS A 254 -11.74 35.05 20.11
CA LYS A 254 -12.93 34.87 20.97
C LYS A 254 -14.13 35.71 20.50
N PRO A 255 -14.64 35.43 19.28
CA PRO A 255 -15.71 36.20 18.65
C PRO A 255 -17.01 36.22 19.47
N LYS A 256 -17.89 37.19 19.19
CA LYS A 256 -19.19 37.32 19.88
C LYS A 256 -20.18 36.21 19.50
N MET A 257 -20.14 35.76 18.25
CA MET A 257 -21.01 34.69 17.76
C MET A 257 -20.52 33.34 18.27
N GLN A 258 -21.44 32.46 18.66
CA GLN A 258 -21.13 31.16 19.27
C GLN A 258 -21.13 29.98 18.29
N TYR A 259 -21.71 30.14 17.10
CA TYR A 259 -21.86 29.05 16.14
C TYR A 259 -21.17 29.43 14.83
N PHE A 260 -20.26 28.58 14.35
CA PHE A 260 -19.49 28.76 13.13
C PHE A 260 -19.72 27.59 12.18
N LEU A 261 -19.79 27.89 10.89
CA LEU A 261 -19.70 26.90 9.85
C LEU A 261 -18.26 26.84 9.35
N ALA A 262 -17.68 25.64 9.28
CA ALA A 262 -16.35 25.42 8.74
C ALA A 262 -16.49 24.63 7.44
N VAL A 263 -16.62 25.35 6.33
CA VAL A 263 -16.71 24.85 4.96
C VAL A 263 -15.81 25.69 4.07
N ASP A 264 -15.25 25.09 3.03
CA ASP A 264 -14.54 25.80 1.96
C ASP A 264 -15.52 26.53 1.02
N GLU A 265 -14.99 27.37 0.13
CA GLU A 265 -15.80 28.11 -0.86
C GLU A 265 -16.25 27.21 -2.02
N SER A 266 -15.75 25.97 -2.08
CA SER A 266 -16.03 25.05 -3.17
C SER A 266 -17.47 24.55 -3.13
N GLN A 267 -18.05 24.33 -4.30
CA GLN A 267 -19.42 23.83 -4.45
C GLN A 267 -19.43 22.58 -5.33
N ASN A 268 -18.45 21.73 -5.10
CA ASN A 268 -18.13 20.63 -5.98
C ASN A 268 -19.09 19.49 -5.72
N THR A 269 -19.49 18.83 -6.80
CA THR A 269 -20.30 17.63 -6.73
C THR A 269 -19.44 16.43 -6.34
N ILE A 270 -20.01 15.40 -5.69
CA ILE A 270 -19.25 14.19 -5.38
C ILE A 270 -18.66 13.55 -6.65
N GLY A 271 -19.37 13.63 -7.78
CA GLY A 271 -18.90 13.14 -9.06
C GLY A 271 -17.64 13.85 -9.54
N GLU A 272 -17.58 15.19 -9.44
CA GLU A 272 -16.38 15.98 -9.75
C GLU A 272 -15.22 15.64 -8.82
N ILE A 273 -15.49 15.48 -7.51
CA ILE A 273 -14.48 15.13 -6.52
C ILE A 273 -13.88 13.76 -6.84
N ILE A 274 -14.71 12.73 -7.00
CA ILE A 274 -14.24 11.36 -7.32
C ILE A 274 -13.52 11.35 -8.66
N SER A 275 -14.00 12.08 -9.66
CA SER A 275 -13.33 12.19 -10.97
C SER A 275 -11.96 12.85 -10.85
N ALA A 276 -11.82 13.90 -10.03
CA ALA A 276 -10.54 14.54 -9.78
C ALA A 276 -9.56 13.60 -9.09
N ILE A 277 -10.01 12.84 -8.08
CA ILE A 277 -9.20 11.82 -7.40
C ILE A 277 -8.79 10.74 -8.42
N ALA A 278 -9.72 10.28 -9.26
CA ALA A 278 -9.47 9.26 -10.28
C ALA A 278 -8.45 9.71 -11.33
N LEU A 279 -8.50 10.98 -11.78
CA LEU A 279 -7.52 11.56 -12.70
C LEU A 279 -6.14 11.77 -12.05
N ALA A 280 -6.12 12.06 -10.75
CA ALA A 280 -4.88 12.27 -10.02
C ALA A 280 -4.14 10.94 -9.77
N LEU A 281 -4.86 9.88 -9.38
CA LEU A 281 -4.27 8.60 -8.97
C LEU A 281 -4.22 7.52 -10.05
N ALA A 282 -5.19 7.49 -10.97
CA ALA A 282 -5.35 6.41 -11.95
C ALA A 282 -5.71 6.98 -13.35
N PRO A 283 -6.04 6.16 -14.37
CA PRO A 283 -6.36 6.66 -15.71
C PRO A 283 -7.76 7.29 -15.83
N GLY A 284 -8.37 7.72 -14.71
CA GLY A 284 -9.55 8.60 -14.72
C GLY A 284 -10.91 8.00 -15.05
N LYS A 285 -11.06 6.66 -15.12
CA LYS A 285 -12.36 6.05 -15.43
C LYS A 285 -13.25 5.93 -14.19
N THR A 286 -14.48 6.42 -14.30
CA THR A 286 -15.49 6.38 -13.24
C THR A 286 -16.80 5.81 -13.77
N LYS A 287 -17.55 5.11 -12.91
CA LYS A 287 -18.83 4.50 -13.26
C LYS A 287 -19.88 4.78 -12.20
N ASN A 288 -21.07 5.19 -12.62
CA ASN A 288 -22.20 5.34 -11.70
C ASN A 288 -22.76 3.97 -11.29
N VAL A 289 -22.92 3.78 -9.99
CA VAL A 289 -23.47 2.56 -9.36
C VAL A 289 -24.68 2.91 -8.49
N PRO A 290 -25.62 1.99 -8.23
CA PRO A 290 -26.73 2.26 -7.35
C PRO A 290 -26.27 2.66 -5.93
N LYS A 291 -27.09 3.45 -5.23
CA LYS A 291 -26.72 3.99 -3.90
C LYS A 291 -26.64 2.89 -2.84
N GLU A 292 -27.38 1.81 -3.05
CA GLU A 292 -27.43 0.64 -2.20
C GLU A 292 -26.08 -0.07 -2.10
N ASP A 293 -25.25 0.02 -3.16
CA ASP A 293 -23.93 -0.62 -3.21
C ASP A 293 -22.95 0.00 -2.19
N ALA A 294 -23.16 1.26 -1.80
CA ALA A 294 -22.36 1.90 -0.75
C ALA A 294 -22.44 1.14 0.59
N PHE A 295 -23.58 0.52 0.88
CA PHE A 295 -23.80 -0.24 2.12
C PHE A 295 -23.21 -1.66 2.09
N LEU A 296 -22.76 -2.13 0.92
CA LEU A 296 -22.10 -3.43 0.77
C LEU A 296 -20.59 -3.34 1.06
N ILE A 297 -20.05 -2.13 1.15
CA ILE A 297 -18.62 -1.89 1.37
C ILE A 297 -18.34 -1.90 2.86
N GLU A 298 -17.65 -2.96 3.32
CA GLU A 298 -17.31 -3.14 4.74
C GLU A 298 -16.41 -2.03 5.32
N GLU A 299 -15.64 -1.36 4.46
CA GLU A 299 -14.71 -0.29 4.86
C GLU A 299 -15.41 1.05 5.15
N LEU A 300 -16.66 1.24 4.70
CA LEU A 300 -17.41 2.47 4.89
C LEU A 300 -18.36 2.35 6.08
N THR A 301 -18.21 3.23 7.05
CA THR A 301 -19.14 3.33 8.18
C THR A 301 -20.45 4.00 7.76
N GLN A 302 -21.54 3.72 8.49
CA GLN A 302 -22.83 4.36 8.23
C GLN A 302 -22.75 5.90 8.28
N SER A 303 -21.92 6.45 9.17
CA SER A 303 -21.72 7.90 9.25
C SER A 303 -21.07 8.44 7.97
N GLU A 304 -20.03 7.78 7.47
CA GLU A 304 -19.35 8.20 6.23
C GLU A 304 -20.27 8.12 5.02
N ILE A 305 -21.07 7.06 4.92
CA ILE A 305 -22.09 6.90 3.87
C ILE A 305 -23.10 8.06 3.94
N ASP A 306 -23.60 8.39 5.13
CA ASP A 306 -24.54 9.50 5.32
C ASP A 306 -23.90 10.85 4.88
N HIS A 307 -22.61 11.06 5.14
CA HIS A 307 -21.88 12.25 4.70
C HIS A 307 -21.65 12.27 3.17
N LEU A 308 -21.37 11.12 2.53
CA LEU A 308 -21.20 11.04 1.07
C LEU A 308 -22.49 11.35 0.30
N PHE A 309 -23.66 11.11 0.91
CA PHE A 309 -24.96 11.39 0.31
C PHE A 309 -25.56 12.76 0.69
N ILE A 310 -24.81 13.59 1.42
CA ILE A 310 -25.26 14.94 1.72
C ILE A 310 -25.39 15.76 0.42
N ASN A 311 -26.41 16.61 0.35
CA ASN A 311 -26.64 17.53 -0.77
C ASN A 311 -26.99 18.93 -0.23
N LEU A 312 -25.97 19.68 0.19
CA LEU A 312 -26.12 21.02 0.75
C LEU A 312 -25.15 21.98 0.07
N ARG A 313 -25.66 23.17 -0.26
CA ARG A 313 -24.84 24.31 -0.67
C ARG A 313 -24.73 25.23 0.53
N MET A 314 -23.55 25.37 1.09
CA MET A 314 -23.31 26.20 2.27
C MET A 314 -22.15 27.16 2.04
N GLU A 315 -22.16 28.27 2.75
CA GLU A 315 -21.10 29.27 2.73
C GLU A 315 -20.83 29.76 4.15
N ALA A 316 -19.56 29.81 4.54
CA ALA A 316 -19.14 30.30 5.84
C ALA A 316 -19.02 31.83 5.83
N PHE A 317 -20.14 32.51 6.04
CA PHE A 317 -20.24 33.97 5.91
C PHE A 317 -19.22 34.72 6.78
N PHE A 318 -18.90 34.18 7.96
CA PHE A 318 -18.00 34.83 8.91
C PHE A 318 -16.52 34.55 8.67
N LEU A 319 -16.21 33.61 7.78
CA LEU A 319 -14.84 33.28 7.39
C LEU A 319 -14.40 34.02 6.12
N ASN A 320 -15.33 34.60 5.35
CA ASN A 320 -15.03 35.36 4.14
C ASN A 320 -14.17 36.60 4.45
N GLU A 321 -12.95 36.62 3.89
CA GLU A 321 -11.95 37.67 4.10
C GLU A 321 -12.41 39.05 3.59
N ASP A 322 -13.19 39.10 2.52
CA ASP A 322 -13.62 40.35 1.90
C ASP A 322 -14.56 41.19 2.77
N ILE A 323 -15.30 40.55 3.68
CA ILE A 323 -16.33 41.20 4.50
C ILE A 323 -15.83 41.46 5.93
N ASN A 324 -14.91 40.63 6.45
CA ASN A 324 -14.55 40.59 7.86
C ASN A 324 -13.03 40.64 8.11
N LYS A 325 -12.29 41.47 7.37
CA LYS A 325 -10.81 41.67 7.48
C LYS A 325 -10.27 41.90 8.90
N GLU A 326 -11.11 42.32 9.84
CA GLU A 326 -10.72 42.56 11.24
C GLU A 326 -10.89 41.34 12.17
N ASN A 327 -11.61 40.29 11.75
CA ASN A 327 -12.09 39.22 12.64
C ASN A 327 -11.33 37.90 12.55
N PHE A 328 -10.88 37.48 11.36
CA PHE A 328 -10.18 36.21 11.14
C PHE A 328 -9.00 36.42 10.19
N ASN A 329 -7.85 35.83 10.51
CA ASN A 329 -6.69 35.79 9.61
C ASN A 329 -6.32 34.31 9.45
N ILE A 330 -6.88 33.67 8.42
CA ILE A 330 -6.69 32.24 8.16
C ILE A 330 -5.78 32.11 6.95
N SER A 331 -4.64 31.44 7.13
CA SER A 331 -3.81 31.03 5.99
C SER A 331 -4.42 29.79 5.35
N TRP A 332 -5.38 30.00 4.45
CA TRP A 332 -6.08 28.91 3.79
C TRP A 332 -5.12 28.01 3.01
N VAL A 333 -5.24 26.70 3.24
CA VAL A 333 -4.55 25.65 2.50
C VAL A 333 -5.35 25.25 1.26
N SER A 334 -6.68 25.16 1.37
CA SER A 334 -7.55 24.74 0.28
C SER A 334 -8.89 25.50 0.27
N ASN A 335 -8.85 26.84 0.22
CA ASN A 335 -10.07 27.65 0.14
C ASN A 335 -10.93 27.31 -1.10
N THR A 336 -10.27 27.03 -2.23
CA THR A 336 -10.94 26.69 -3.49
C THR A 336 -11.41 25.24 -3.57
N GLY A 337 -11.19 24.45 -2.51
CA GLY A 337 -11.67 23.08 -2.37
C GLY A 337 -10.72 21.99 -2.86
N ILE A 338 -11.24 20.77 -2.83
CA ILE A 338 -10.51 19.53 -3.12
C ILE A 338 -10.12 19.36 -4.58
N VAL A 339 -10.97 19.75 -5.53
CA VAL A 339 -10.75 19.48 -6.98
C VAL A 339 -9.56 20.26 -7.52
N GLU A 340 -9.46 21.55 -7.17
CA GLU A 340 -8.34 22.40 -7.63
C GLU A 340 -7.03 22.02 -6.92
N ASN A 341 -7.09 21.62 -5.65
CA ASN A 341 -5.93 21.32 -4.83
C ASN A 341 -5.58 19.81 -4.79
N ILE A 342 -6.16 19.01 -5.69
CA ILE A 342 -6.09 17.54 -5.62
C ILE A 342 -4.66 16.99 -5.61
N ASN A 343 -3.75 17.59 -6.40
CA ASN A 343 -2.35 17.11 -6.46
C ASN A 343 -1.65 17.22 -5.11
N ARG A 344 -1.84 18.36 -4.43
CA ARG A 344 -1.29 18.57 -3.09
C ARG A 344 -1.90 17.60 -2.08
N ILE A 345 -3.21 17.39 -2.15
CA ILE A 345 -3.93 16.48 -1.26
C ILE A 345 -3.44 15.03 -1.44
N VAL A 346 -3.23 14.60 -2.69
CA VAL A 346 -2.63 13.29 -3.00
C VAL A 346 -1.23 13.15 -2.42
N ASP A 347 -0.40 14.19 -2.49
CA ASP A 347 0.94 14.15 -1.91
C ASP A 347 0.88 14.12 -0.37
N GLU A 348 -0.02 14.88 0.25
CA GLU A 348 -0.27 14.82 1.69
C GLU A 348 -0.78 13.44 2.14
N TYR A 349 -1.64 12.81 1.33
CA TYR A 349 -2.14 11.45 1.55
C TYR A 349 -0.99 10.43 1.50
N LYS A 350 -0.13 10.52 0.47
CA LYS A 350 1.05 9.67 0.30
C LYS A 350 1.99 9.78 1.49
N LEU A 351 2.34 11.01 1.88
CA LEU A 351 3.26 11.27 3.00
C LEU A 351 2.70 10.76 4.33
N THR A 352 1.42 11.00 4.60
CA THR A 352 0.80 10.63 5.88
C THR A 352 0.72 9.12 6.06
N ARG A 353 0.47 8.37 4.98
CA ARG A 353 0.35 6.91 5.00
C ARG A 353 1.68 6.19 4.74
N GLY A 354 2.77 6.92 4.47
CA GLY A 354 4.05 6.35 4.10
C GLY A 354 4.06 5.65 2.73
N LEU A 355 3.14 6.03 1.84
CA LEU A 355 3.03 5.48 0.48
C LEU A 355 4.06 6.16 -0.42
N LEU A 356 5.28 5.65 -0.36
CA LEU A 356 6.39 6.15 -1.18
C LEU A 356 6.71 5.14 -2.28
N PRO A 357 6.88 5.60 -3.54
CA PRO A 357 7.17 4.71 -4.63
C PRO A 357 8.52 4.02 -4.43
N VAL A 358 8.54 2.69 -4.52
CA VAL A 358 9.78 1.90 -4.46
C VAL A 358 10.22 1.57 -5.88
N ARG A 359 11.38 2.09 -6.28
CA ARG A 359 11.91 1.92 -7.64
C ARG A 359 13.16 1.05 -7.60
N ILE A 360 13.05 -0.16 -8.14
CA ILE A 360 14.11 -1.17 -8.11
C ILE A 360 14.55 -1.47 -9.56
N CYS A 361 15.86 -1.55 -9.78
CA CYS A 361 16.43 -2.03 -11.03
C CYS A 361 17.24 -3.32 -10.78
N LEU A 362 16.88 -4.38 -11.51
CA LEU A 362 17.57 -5.68 -11.44
C LEU A 362 18.46 -5.87 -12.66
N LEU A 363 19.76 -5.99 -12.42
CA LEU A 363 20.80 -6.21 -13.41
C LEU A 363 21.50 -7.54 -13.17
N GLY A 364 22.13 -8.10 -14.20
CA GLY A 364 22.87 -9.37 -14.10
C GLY A 364 22.86 -10.17 -15.40
N PRO A 365 23.67 -11.24 -15.50
CA PRO A 365 23.80 -12.05 -16.71
C PRO A 365 22.49 -12.76 -17.12
N PRO A 366 22.31 -13.12 -18.41
CA PRO A 366 21.16 -13.89 -18.86
C PRO A 366 21.04 -15.23 -18.10
N ALA A 367 19.83 -15.78 -17.99
CA ALA A 367 19.52 -17.06 -17.31
C ALA A 367 19.69 -17.13 -15.76
N VAL A 368 20.16 -16.06 -15.11
CA VAL A 368 20.33 -15.99 -13.63
C VAL A 368 19.02 -16.14 -12.84
N GLY A 369 17.86 -15.89 -13.46
CA GLY A 369 16.56 -15.87 -12.77
C GLY A 369 16.09 -14.47 -12.34
N LYS A 370 16.57 -13.41 -13.01
CA LYS A 370 16.12 -12.03 -12.76
C LYS A 370 14.60 -11.89 -12.80
N SER A 371 13.95 -12.45 -13.83
CA SER A 371 12.50 -12.35 -14.01
C SER A 371 11.73 -13.03 -12.87
N THR A 372 12.18 -14.19 -12.41
CA THR A 372 11.54 -14.88 -11.28
C THR A 372 11.75 -14.15 -9.96
N ILE A 373 12.90 -13.50 -9.75
CA ILE A 373 13.14 -12.64 -8.58
C ILE A 373 12.29 -11.36 -8.69
N ALA A 374 12.23 -10.75 -9.87
CA ALA A 374 11.41 -9.57 -10.13
C ALA A 374 9.93 -9.85 -9.81
N GLU A 375 9.39 -10.98 -10.26
CA GLU A 375 8.02 -11.40 -9.94
C GLU A 375 7.80 -11.57 -8.43
N LYS A 376 8.77 -12.16 -7.71
CA LYS A 376 8.68 -12.31 -6.24
C LYS A 376 8.70 -10.97 -5.52
N ILE A 377 9.57 -10.05 -5.95
CA ILE A 377 9.65 -8.69 -5.40
C ILE A 377 8.34 -7.93 -5.70
N CYS A 378 7.85 -8.00 -6.94
CA CYS A 378 6.59 -7.35 -7.34
C CYS A 378 5.41 -7.86 -6.53
N LYS A 379 5.33 -9.16 -6.23
CA LYS A 379 4.28 -9.73 -5.36
C LYS A 379 4.40 -9.25 -3.91
N HIS A 380 5.61 -9.31 -3.34
CA HIS A 380 5.83 -8.93 -1.94
C HIS A 380 5.60 -7.43 -1.69
N TYR A 381 6.04 -6.58 -2.60
CA TYR A 381 5.92 -5.11 -2.46
C TYR A 381 4.73 -4.50 -3.21
N LYS A 382 3.94 -5.31 -3.93
CA LYS A 382 2.85 -4.87 -4.82
C LYS A 382 3.31 -3.77 -5.79
N LEU A 383 4.35 -4.07 -6.56
CA LEU A 383 4.95 -3.16 -7.55
C LEU A 383 4.64 -3.59 -8.97
N SER A 384 4.69 -2.63 -9.90
CA SER A 384 4.58 -2.92 -11.33
C SER A 384 5.85 -3.62 -11.84
N HIS A 385 5.69 -4.81 -12.41
CA HIS A 385 6.77 -5.51 -13.10
C HIS A 385 6.93 -4.92 -14.50
N ILE A 386 8.12 -4.40 -14.81
CA ILE A 386 8.40 -3.84 -16.13
C ILE A 386 9.37 -4.76 -16.86
N GLN A 387 8.81 -5.55 -17.77
CA GLN A 387 9.57 -6.31 -18.76
C GLN A 387 9.49 -5.65 -20.14
N LEU A 388 10.59 -5.68 -20.89
CA LEU A 388 10.67 -5.06 -22.21
C LEU A 388 9.61 -5.61 -23.18
N ARG A 389 9.47 -6.94 -23.24
CA ARG A 389 8.56 -7.62 -24.18
C ARG A 389 7.09 -7.35 -23.86
N GLU A 390 6.73 -7.44 -22.59
CA GLU A 390 5.37 -7.19 -22.12
C GLU A 390 5.00 -5.72 -22.32
N THR A 391 5.89 -4.79 -21.98
CA THR A 391 5.64 -3.34 -22.16
C THR A 391 5.42 -2.98 -23.63
N ILE A 392 6.18 -3.57 -24.55
CA ILE A 392 5.99 -3.37 -26.00
C ILE A 392 4.64 -3.94 -26.44
N ALA A 393 4.30 -5.17 -26.02
CA ALA A 393 3.04 -5.82 -26.36
C ALA A 393 1.82 -5.03 -25.82
N GLU A 394 1.89 -4.56 -24.58
CA GLU A 394 0.87 -3.71 -23.96
C GLU A 394 0.70 -2.39 -24.70
N LYS A 395 1.79 -1.70 -25.06
CA LYS A 395 1.71 -0.44 -25.80
C LYS A 395 1.06 -0.65 -27.17
N LEU A 396 1.42 -1.73 -27.88
CA LEU A 396 0.81 -2.10 -29.15
C LEU A 396 -0.69 -2.42 -28.99
N ALA A 397 -1.07 -3.18 -27.95
CA ALA A 397 -2.48 -3.50 -27.68
C ALA A 397 -3.30 -2.27 -27.28
N ASN A 398 -2.73 -1.38 -26.47
CA ASN A 398 -3.38 -0.13 -26.07
C ASN A 398 -3.63 0.76 -27.28
N LEU A 399 -2.63 0.90 -28.15
CA LEU A 399 -2.79 1.64 -29.39
C LEU A 399 -3.84 0.98 -30.31
N ASP A 400 -3.84 -0.35 -30.50
CA ASP A 400 -4.85 -1.05 -31.32
C ASP A 400 -6.27 -0.87 -30.74
N SER A 401 -6.42 -0.90 -29.41
CA SER A 401 -7.71 -0.64 -28.77
C SER A 401 -8.19 0.81 -28.92
N HIS A 402 -7.29 1.80 -28.87
CA HIS A 402 -7.65 3.21 -29.11
C HIS A 402 -8.11 3.41 -30.55
N VAL A 403 -7.43 2.76 -31.51
CA VAL A 403 -7.85 2.75 -32.92
C VAL A 403 -9.24 2.15 -33.11
N ARG A 404 -9.56 1.03 -32.44
CA ARG A 404 -10.87 0.36 -32.58
C ARG A 404 -12.03 1.08 -31.90
N VAL A 405 -11.79 1.79 -30.80
CA VAL A 405 -12.83 2.50 -30.05
C VAL A 405 -13.18 3.85 -30.69
N GLU A 406 -12.18 4.53 -31.27
CA GLU A 406 -12.32 5.89 -31.79
C GLU A 406 -12.65 5.98 -33.29
N GLU A 407 -12.82 4.87 -34.02
CA GLU A 407 -13.39 4.85 -35.39
C GLU A 407 -14.78 5.53 -35.50
N SER A 408 -15.40 5.89 -34.38
CA SER A 408 -16.69 6.56 -34.28
C SER A 408 -16.61 8.09 -34.04
N LYS A 409 -15.42 8.68 -33.79
CA LYS A 409 -15.23 10.13 -33.60
C LYS A 409 -13.96 10.63 -34.29
N SER A 410 -14.07 11.72 -35.05
CA SER A 410 -12.98 12.28 -35.85
C SER A 410 -12.06 13.17 -35.01
N ASP A 411 -11.18 12.56 -34.20
CA ASP A 411 -10.20 13.29 -33.38
C ASP A 411 -8.77 13.13 -33.97
N ASP A 412 -7.94 14.17 -33.85
CA ASP A 412 -6.55 14.17 -34.37
C ASP A 412 -5.63 13.19 -33.60
N GLU A 413 -5.93 12.88 -32.33
CA GLU A 413 -5.14 11.94 -31.51
C GLU A 413 -5.23 10.48 -31.99
N SER A 414 -6.35 10.09 -32.57
CA SER A 414 -6.54 8.75 -33.14
C SER A 414 -5.67 8.55 -34.39
N ARG A 415 -5.45 9.62 -35.18
CA ARG A 415 -4.57 9.60 -36.35
C ARG A 415 -3.10 9.46 -35.96
N GLU A 416 -2.66 10.23 -34.96
CA GLU A 416 -1.29 10.12 -34.43
C GLU A 416 -1.03 8.72 -33.87
N SER A 417 -2.00 8.14 -33.15
CA SER A 417 -1.91 6.77 -32.63
C SER A 417 -1.84 5.71 -33.74
N GLN A 418 -2.59 5.88 -34.83
CA GLN A 418 -2.51 5.02 -36.03
C GLN A 418 -1.15 5.14 -36.73
N GLU A 419 -0.64 6.36 -36.93
CA GLU A 419 0.66 6.59 -37.56
C GLU A 419 1.82 6.02 -36.74
N LEU A 420 1.76 6.15 -35.41
CA LEU A 420 2.72 5.56 -34.49
C LEU A 420 2.67 4.03 -34.50
N LEU A 421 1.47 3.44 -34.57
CA LEU A 421 1.31 1.98 -34.74
C LEU A 421 1.94 1.48 -36.03
N GLU A 422 1.63 2.14 -37.15
CA GLU A 422 2.14 1.76 -38.46
C GLU A 422 3.66 1.88 -38.52
N THR A 423 4.23 2.94 -37.93
CA THR A 423 5.69 3.13 -37.90
C THR A 423 6.37 2.09 -37.02
N LEU A 424 5.78 1.72 -35.88
CA LEU A 424 6.31 0.64 -35.03
C LEU A 424 6.21 -0.73 -35.71
N THR A 425 5.08 -1.06 -36.32
CA THR A 425 4.92 -2.33 -37.07
C THR A 425 5.83 -2.41 -38.28
N LYS A 426 5.94 -1.34 -39.08
CA LYS A 426 6.88 -1.27 -40.22
C LYS A 426 8.35 -1.42 -39.78
N ASN A 427 8.74 -0.88 -38.62
CA ASN A 427 10.08 -1.08 -38.07
C ASN A 427 10.29 -2.52 -37.58
N MET A 428 9.31 -3.10 -36.90
CA MET A 428 9.37 -4.52 -36.50
C MET A 428 9.49 -5.45 -37.71
N GLU A 429 8.76 -5.20 -38.79
CA GLU A 429 8.84 -5.99 -40.03
C GLU A 429 10.22 -5.88 -40.70
N LYS A 430 10.83 -4.69 -40.71
CA LYS A 430 12.17 -4.47 -41.28
C LYS A 430 13.29 -5.15 -40.48
N ASN A 431 13.16 -5.20 -39.17
CA ASN A 431 14.19 -5.71 -38.27
C ASN A 431 13.95 -7.16 -37.80
N GLY A 432 13.07 -7.90 -38.48
CA GLY A 432 12.81 -9.31 -38.14
C GLY A 432 12.18 -9.50 -36.76
N GLY A 433 11.33 -8.56 -36.32
CA GLY A 433 10.58 -8.59 -35.06
C GLY A 433 11.17 -7.74 -33.93
N TRP A 434 12.22 -6.95 -34.17
CA TRP A 434 12.88 -6.12 -33.16
C TRP A 434 12.62 -4.62 -33.41
N LEU A 435 12.41 -3.85 -32.35
CA LEU A 435 12.31 -2.39 -32.43
C LEU A 435 13.69 -1.76 -32.32
N ASP A 436 13.91 -0.64 -33.02
CA ASP A 436 15.13 0.15 -32.86
C ASP A 436 15.24 0.71 -31.43
N GLU A 437 16.47 0.89 -30.95
CA GLU A 437 16.75 1.29 -29.58
C GLU A 437 16.04 2.58 -29.15
N GLN A 438 15.91 3.55 -30.07
CA GLN A 438 15.23 4.83 -29.82
C GLN A 438 13.74 4.64 -29.47
N TYR A 439 13.04 3.78 -30.22
CA TYR A 439 11.62 3.48 -29.94
C TYR A 439 11.47 2.69 -28.64
N VAL A 440 12.40 1.77 -28.35
CA VAL A 440 12.40 1.01 -27.10
C VAL A 440 12.57 1.94 -25.89
N ILE A 441 13.51 2.87 -25.95
CA ILE A 441 13.73 3.84 -24.87
C ILE A 441 12.51 4.74 -24.70
N GLN A 442 11.89 5.20 -25.79
CA GLN A 442 10.69 6.02 -25.73
C GLN A 442 9.50 5.27 -25.09
N ILE A 443 9.26 4.03 -25.49
CA ILE A 443 8.20 3.18 -24.92
C ILE A 443 8.45 2.95 -23.42
N MET A 444 9.69 2.70 -23.03
CA MET A 444 10.06 2.52 -21.62
C MET A 444 9.90 3.82 -20.82
N LYS A 445 10.29 4.97 -21.38
CA LYS A 445 10.04 6.29 -20.76
C LYS A 445 8.55 6.54 -20.55
N ASP A 446 7.73 6.27 -21.56
CA ASP A 446 6.27 6.40 -21.45
C ASP A 446 5.71 5.50 -20.35
N LYS A 447 6.17 4.24 -20.27
CA LYS A 447 5.75 3.29 -19.23
C LYS A 447 6.15 3.78 -17.83
N LEU A 448 7.37 4.28 -17.66
CA LEU A 448 7.84 4.84 -16.39
C LEU A 448 7.05 6.07 -15.95
N LYS A 449 6.50 6.86 -16.89
CA LYS A 449 5.63 8.01 -16.63
C LYS A 449 4.19 7.63 -16.28
N THR A 450 3.80 6.36 -16.42
CA THR A 450 2.44 5.92 -16.07
C THR A 450 2.17 6.07 -14.57
N LYS A 451 0.89 6.33 -14.21
CA LYS A 451 0.46 6.55 -12.83
C LYS A 451 0.84 5.40 -11.88
N PRO A 452 0.68 4.11 -12.23
CA PRO A 452 1.09 3.02 -11.35
C PRO A 452 2.59 3.06 -11.02
N CYS A 453 3.44 3.29 -12.04
CA CYS A 453 4.89 3.35 -11.88
C CYS A 453 5.34 4.58 -11.07
N ARG A 454 4.65 5.72 -11.20
CA ARG A 454 4.97 6.95 -10.44
C ARG A 454 4.47 6.89 -9.00
N ASN A 455 3.32 6.25 -8.76
CA ASN A 455 2.67 6.20 -7.46
C ASN A 455 3.17 5.04 -6.60
N GLN A 456 3.13 3.80 -7.10
CA GLN A 456 3.55 2.60 -6.37
C GLN A 456 5.05 2.34 -6.52
N GLY A 457 5.62 2.69 -7.67
CA GLY A 457 6.98 2.34 -8.05
C GLY A 457 7.01 1.18 -9.05
N PHE A 458 8.21 0.64 -9.31
CA PHE A 458 8.41 -0.36 -10.35
C PHE A 458 9.64 -1.24 -10.08
N VAL A 459 9.64 -2.42 -10.71
CA VAL A 459 10.83 -3.27 -10.82
C VAL A 459 11.21 -3.40 -12.30
N LEU A 460 12.36 -2.84 -12.67
CA LEU A 460 12.92 -2.98 -14.01
C LEU A 460 13.68 -4.30 -14.13
N ASP A 461 13.25 -5.16 -15.06
CA ASP A 461 13.87 -6.46 -15.33
C ASP A 461 14.89 -6.38 -16.47
N GLY A 462 16.19 -6.32 -16.13
CA GLY A 462 17.27 -6.51 -17.09
C GLY A 462 17.47 -5.39 -18.13
N PHE A 463 16.91 -4.20 -17.87
CA PHE A 463 17.08 -2.98 -18.66
C PHE A 463 17.28 -1.77 -17.73
N PRO A 464 18.17 -0.81 -18.05
CA PRO A 464 19.03 -0.67 -19.24
C PRO A 464 20.26 -1.59 -19.26
N LYS A 465 20.86 -1.82 -20.44
CA LYS A 465 22.04 -2.70 -20.62
C LYS A 465 23.35 -1.98 -20.91
N THR A 466 23.31 -0.72 -21.34
CA THR A 466 24.49 0.11 -21.62
C THR A 466 24.39 1.47 -20.94
N TYR A 467 25.55 2.12 -20.72
CA TYR A 467 25.60 3.47 -20.14
C TYR A 467 24.75 4.47 -20.95
N SER A 468 24.82 4.41 -22.29
CA SER A 468 24.04 5.29 -23.17
C SER A 468 22.53 5.10 -22.97
N GLN A 469 22.06 3.86 -22.84
CA GLN A 469 20.64 3.58 -22.59
C GLN A 469 20.19 4.10 -21.22
N ALA A 470 21.02 3.92 -20.18
CA ALA A 470 20.71 4.43 -18.85
C ALA A 470 20.64 5.96 -18.82
N LYS A 471 21.60 6.61 -19.48
CA LYS A 471 21.63 8.06 -19.65
C LYS A 471 20.40 8.55 -20.40
N GLU A 472 20.03 7.93 -21.51
CA GLU A 472 18.88 8.37 -22.28
C GLU A 472 17.57 8.12 -21.54
N LEU A 473 17.43 7.00 -20.81
CA LEU A 473 16.22 6.62 -20.08
C LEU A 473 15.96 7.51 -18.85
N PHE A 474 16.99 7.80 -18.06
CA PHE A 474 16.85 8.44 -16.74
C PHE A 474 17.32 9.90 -16.68
N CYS A 475 18.17 10.36 -17.61
CA CYS A 475 18.56 11.75 -17.62
C CYS A 475 17.38 12.61 -18.10
N ALA A 476 16.93 13.54 -17.25
CA ALA A 476 16.01 14.57 -17.66
C ALA A 476 16.64 15.36 -18.82
N GLU A 477 15.84 15.70 -19.83
CA GLU A 477 16.26 16.66 -20.85
C GLU A 477 16.56 17.98 -20.15
N VAL A 478 17.84 18.22 -19.86
CA VAL A 478 18.31 19.55 -19.49
C VAL A 478 18.08 20.38 -20.75
N ASN A 479 16.99 21.13 -20.76
CA ASN A 479 16.76 22.17 -21.76
C ASN A 479 18.00 23.06 -21.78
N GLN A 480 18.88 22.84 -22.77
CA GLN A 480 20.01 23.71 -23.06
C GLN A 480 19.47 24.99 -23.69
N THR A 481 18.71 25.78 -22.93
CA THR A 481 18.69 27.22 -23.13
C THR A 481 20.07 27.72 -22.73
N LYS A 482 20.86 28.09 -23.75
CA LYS A 482 22.13 28.79 -23.62
C LYS A 482 21.92 30.07 -22.82
N ASP A 483 22.12 30.00 -21.51
CA ASP A 483 22.51 31.15 -20.70
C ASP A 483 23.43 30.65 -19.59
N ASP A 484 24.71 30.67 -19.90
CA ASP A 484 25.79 30.64 -18.91
C ASP A 484 25.57 31.82 -17.94
N HIS A 485 25.42 31.49 -16.65
CA HIS A 485 25.62 32.33 -15.45
C HIS A 485 24.47 32.31 -14.43
N LEU A 486 24.02 31.14 -13.98
CA LEU A 486 23.47 31.01 -12.64
C LEU A 486 24.01 29.75 -11.95
N LYS A 487 24.53 29.97 -10.75
CA LYS A 487 25.16 28.99 -9.87
C LYS A 487 24.21 27.81 -9.66
N ILE A 488 24.76 26.61 -9.80
CA ILE A 488 24.17 25.35 -9.36
C ILE A 488 23.89 25.47 -7.86
N SER A 489 22.68 25.89 -7.50
CA SER A 489 22.07 25.55 -6.24
C SER A 489 21.62 24.10 -6.34
N ASN A 490 22.09 23.27 -5.40
CA ASN A 490 21.62 21.90 -5.20
C ASN A 490 20.12 21.92 -4.86
N ASP A 491 19.27 21.99 -5.87
CA ASP A 491 17.84 21.76 -5.72
C ASP A 491 17.60 20.25 -5.67
N SER A 492 17.23 19.79 -4.48
CA SER A 492 17.00 18.41 -4.07
C SER A 492 15.62 17.85 -4.52
N HIS A 493 15.18 18.21 -5.72
CA HIS A 493 14.00 17.67 -6.41
C HIS A 493 14.30 17.76 -7.93
N SER A 494 14.32 16.75 -8.79
CA SER A 494 13.87 15.37 -8.76
C SER A 494 14.54 14.60 -9.92
N ASN A 495 15.35 13.58 -9.64
CA ASN A 495 15.48 12.45 -10.57
C ASN A 495 14.22 11.57 -10.38
N GLU A 496 13.05 12.12 -10.70
CA GLU A 496 11.73 11.51 -10.39
C GLU A 496 11.53 10.14 -11.05
N SER A 497 12.32 9.83 -12.09
CA SER A 497 12.20 8.61 -12.89
C SER A 497 13.32 7.57 -12.64
N GLY A 498 14.36 7.90 -11.88
CA GLY A 498 15.51 7.02 -11.65
C GLY A 498 15.28 5.99 -10.54
N PRO A 499 15.87 4.78 -10.59
CA PRO A 499 15.73 3.78 -9.53
C PRO A 499 16.34 4.27 -8.20
N GLU A 500 15.75 3.89 -7.07
CA GLU A 500 16.28 4.10 -5.71
C GLU A 500 17.25 2.99 -5.34
N PHE A 501 16.93 1.75 -5.73
CA PHE A 501 17.74 0.55 -5.46
C PHE A 501 18.17 -0.13 -6.76
N VAL A 502 19.44 -0.51 -6.83
CA VAL A 502 20.00 -1.26 -7.96
C VAL A 502 20.64 -2.53 -7.42
N PHE A 503 20.13 -3.69 -7.84
CA PHE A 503 20.72 -4.98 -7.48
C PHE A 503 21.37 -5.60 -8.70
N PHE A 504 22.62 -6.01 -8.54
CA PHE A 504 23.37 -6.77 -9.53
C PHE A 504 23.51 -8.21 -9.07
N LEU A 505 22.81 -9.12 -9.75
CA LEU A 505 22.93 -10.55 -9.50
C LEU A 505 24.18 -11.07 -10.22
N ASP A 506 25.14 -11.60 -9.47
CA ASP A 506 26.36 -12.18 -10.01
C ASP A 506 26.32 -13.70 -9.93
N ALA A 507 26.81 -14.35 -10.98
CA ALA A 507 26.82 -15.80 -11.12
C ALA A 507 27.98 -16.23 -12.02
N THR A 508 28.51 -17.43 -11.78
CA THR A 508 29.57 -18.02 -12.62
C THR A 508 29.00 -18.53 -13.93
N ASP A 509 29.83 -18.49 -14.99
CA ASP A 509 29.39 -18.95 -16.33
C ASP A 509 29.04 -20.45 -16.30
N GLU A 510 29.82 -21.26 -15.58
CA GLU A 510 29.59 -22.69 -15.35
C GLU A 510 28.19 -22.97 -14.76
N PHE A 511 27.80 -22.21 -13.74
CA PHE A 511 26.49 -22.34 -13.10
C PHE A 511 25.35 -21.99 -14.06
N LEU A 512 25.52 -20.94 -14.86
CA LEU A 512 24.49 -20.50 -15.79
C LEU A 512 24.33 -21.47 -16.97
N GLU A 513 25.43 -22.03 -17.45
CA GLU A 513 25.43 -23.06 -18.49
C GLU A 513 24.70 -24.33 -18.01
N GLU A 514 25.04 -24.83 -16.81
CA GLU A 514 24.37 -25.99 -16.22
C GLU A 514 22.87 -25.73 -16.04
N ARG A 515 22.50 -24.53 -15.57
CA ARG A 515 21.10 -24.15 -15.37
C ARG A 515 20.32 -24.12 -16.69
N VAL A 516 20.89 -23.59 -17.77
CA VAL A 516 20.23 -23.55 -19.09
C VAL A 516 20.08 -24.94 -19.68
N LEU A 517 21.08 -25.80 -19.52
CA LEU A 517 21.05 -27.19 -20.01
C LEU A 517 20.00 -28.05 -19.29
N ASN A 518 19.70 -27.73 -18.03
CA ASN A 518 18.70 -28.44 -17.22
C ASN A 518 17.26 -27.89 -17.36
N LEU A 519 17.03 -26.84 -18.16
CA LEU A 519 15.68 -26.32 -18.40
C LEU A 519 14.89 -27.19 -19.39
N PRO A 520 13.58 -27.42 -19.15
CA PRO A 520 12.74 -28.18 -20.07
C PRO A 520 12.59 -27.47 -21.42
N GLU A 521 12.57 -28.24 -22.51
CA GLU A 521 12.52 -27.71 -23.89
C GLU A 521 11.32 -26.77 -24.14
N SER A 522 10.21 -26.95 -23.42
CA SER A 522 9.02 -26.11 -23.49
C SER A 522 9.26 -24.65 -23.07
N VAL A 523 10.23 -24.38 -22.20
CA VAL A 523 10.60 -23.03 -21.72
C VAL A 523 11.68 -22.40 -22.63
N VAL A 524 12.45 -23.25 -23.31
CA VAL A 524 13.61 -22.86 -24.13
C VAL A 524 13.21 -22.55 -25.57
N GLN A 525 12.17 -23.20 -26.11
CA GLN A 525 11.69 -22.96 -27.46
C GLN A 525 11.11 -21.53 -27.62
N GLY A 526 11.68 -20.75 -28.55
CA GLY A 526 11.22 -19.40 -28.88
C GLY A 526 11.74 -18.28 -27.96
N THR A 527 12.45 -18.59 -26.88
CA THR A 527 13.02 -17.59 -25.96
C THR A 527 14.49 -17.25 -26.29
N SER A 528 15.04 -16.22 -25.65
CA SER A 528 16.47 -15.87 -25.75
C SER A 528 17.40 -16.87 -25.06
N LEU A 529 16.82 -17.89 -24.42
CA LEU A 529 17.50 -18.98 -23.72
C LEU A 529 17.80 -20.18 -24.63
N SER A 530 17.38 -20.14 -25.91
CA SER A 530 17.76 -21.18 -26.87
C SER A 530 19.29 -21.29 -26.96
N VAL A 531 19.80 -22.52 -27.02
CA VAL A 531 21.24 -22.84 -27.00
C VAL A 531 22.00 -22.01 -28.05
N GLU A 532 21.43 -21.82 -29.23
CA GLU A 532 22.01 -21.02 -30.33
C GLU A 532 22.14 -19.52 -30.03
N LYS A 533 21.22 -18.95 -29.23
CA LYS A 533 21.18 -17.51 -28.92
C LYS A 533 21.83 -17.20 -27.58
N TYR A 534 21.86 -18.13 -26.65
CA TYR A 534 22.31 -17.90 -25.27
C TYR A 534 23.80 -17.56 -25.17
N PHE A 535 24.68 -18.40 -25.71
CA PHE A 535 26.14 -18.19 -25.62
C PHE A 535 26.61 -16.86 -26.24
N PRO A 536 26.13 -16.45 -27.43
CA PRO A 536 26.46 -15.12 -27.97
C PRO A 536 26.00 -13.96 -27.07
N HIS A 537 24.83 -14.07 -26.44
CA HIS A 537 24.33 -13.03 -25.52
C HIS A 537 25.15 -12.96 -24.23
N LEU A 538 25.58 -14.10 -23.68
CA LEU A 538 26.44 -14.15 -22.49
C LEU A 538 27.81 -13.52 -22.78
N ALA A 539 28.42 -13.83 -23.92
CA ALA A 539 29.69 -13.26 -24.34
C ALA A 539 29.60 -11.73 -24.55
N THR A 540 28.53 -11.27 -25.19
CA THR A 540 28.25 -9.82 -25.39
C THR A 540 28.06 -9.11 -24.06
N PHE A 541 27.34 -9.74 -23.12
CA PHE A 541 27.15 -9.21 -21.77
C PHE A 541 28.49 -9.06 -21.04
N ARG A 542 29.32 -10.12 -20.99
CA ARG A 542 30.62 -10.08 -20.29
C ARG A 542 31.57 -9.02 -20.88
N LYS A 543 31.53 -8.81 -22.20
CA LYS A 543 32.29 -7.74 -22.87
C LYS A 543 31.83 -6.34 -22.44
N ASN A 544 30.52 -6.09 -22.43
CA ASN A 544 29.99 -4.77 -22.04
C ASN A 544 30.24 -4.44 -20.56
N TYR A 545 30.40 -5.45 -19.71
CA TYR A 545 30.68 -5.28 -18.27
C TYR A 545 32.18 -5.24 -17.94
N SER A 546 33.07 -5.60 -18.89
CA SER A 546 34.52 -5.44 -18.75
C SER A 546 35.03 -4.11 -19.32
N GLU A 547 34.25 -3.44 -20.16
CA GLU A 547 34.52 -2.09 -20.69
C GLU A 547 34.21 -0.98 -19.66
N ASP A 548 34.94 0.14 -19.74
CA ASP A 548 34.86 1.29 -18.80
C ASP A 548 33.49 2.01 -18.79
N GLU A 549 32.59 1.71 -19.75
CA GLU A 549 31.24 2.26 -19.93
C GLU A 549 30.13 1.30 -19.45
N CYS A 550 30.34 0.61 -18.32
CA CYS A 550 29.32 -0.24 -17.71
C CYS A 550 28.12 0.58 -17.15
N VAL A 551 26.92 0.01 -17.22
CA VAL A 551 25.69 0.59 -16.59
C VAL A 551 25.88 0.88 -15.10
N LEU A 552 26.65 0.05 -14.40
CA LEU A 552 26.91 0.25 -12.96
C LEU A 552 27.62 1.57 -12.69
N ARG A 553 28.51 2.00 -13.59
CA ARG A 553 29.22 3.28 -13.48
C ARG A 553 28.28 4.48 -13.58
N TYR A 554 27.24 4.39 -14.41
CA TYR A 554 26.20 5.41 -14.46
C TYR A 554 25.56 5.57 -13.08
N PHE A 555 25.10 4.48 -12.47
CA PHE A 555 24.46 4.55 -11.15
C PHE A 555 25.41 5.07 -10.06
N ASP A 556 26.68 4.66 -10.08
CA ASP A 556 27.70 5.16 -9.15
C ASP A 556 27.94 6.69 -9.32
N GLU A 557 27.98 7.21 -10.56
CA GLU A 557 28.11 8.66 -10.86
C GLU A 557 26.93 9.47 -10.31
N PHE A 558 25.73 8.88 -10.29
CA PHE A 558 24.51 9.50 -9.73
C PHE A 558 24.32 9.20 -8.23
N GLY A 559 25.30 8.58 -7.55
CA GLY A 559 25.27 8.31 -6.12
C GLY A 559 24.40 7.12 -5.70
N ILE A 560 23.97 6.28 -6.64
CA ILE A 560 23.19 5.07 -6.40
C ILE A 560 24.15 3.87 -6.41
N ARG A 561 24.50 3.36 -5.23
CA ARG A 561 25.42 2.21 -5.12
C ARG A 561 24.70 0.92 -5.48
N ALA A 562 25.19 0.21 -6.49
CA ALA A 562 24.66 -1.10 -6.85
C ALA A 562 25.09 -2.19 -5.84
N GLU A 563 24.12 -2.91 -5.27
CA GLU A 563 24.38 -4.04 -4.37
C GLU A 563 24.60 -5.32 -5.18
N ARG A 564 25.76 -5.96 -4.97
CA ARG A 564 26.10 -7.22 -5.65
C ARG A 564 25.64 -8.41 -4.81
N ILE A 565 24.84 -9.29 -5.42
CA ILE A 565 24.33 -10.51 -4.79
C ILE A 565 24.83 -11.70 -5.59
N GLU A 566 25.74 -12.48 -5.00
CA GLU A 566 26.21 -13.74 -5.57
C GLU A 566 25.13 -14.82 -5.43
N ILE A 567 24.79 -15.48 -6.54
CA ILE A 567 23.85 -16.60 -6.56
C ILE A 567 24.64 -17.91 -6.51
N ASN A 568 24.40 -18.70 -5.48
CA ASN A 568 24.99 -20.02 -5.28
C ASN A 568 23.98 -21.13 -5.58
N SER A 569 24.48 -22.35 -5.82
CA SER A 569 23.70 -23.55 -6.14
C SER A 569 22.63 -23.92 -5.11
N ASP A 570 22.81 -23.52 -3.85
CA ASP A 570 21.96 -23.93 -2.73
C ASP A 570 20.67 -23.10 -2.60
N ASP A 571 20.57 -21.97 -3.33
CA ASP A 571 19.41 -21.06 -3.27
C ASP A 571 18.40 -21.35 -4.39
N LEU A 572 17.90 -22.59 -4.44
CA LEU A 572 16.93 -23.07 -5.45
C LEU A 572 15.65 -22.21 -5.50
N GLU A 573 15.27 -21.57 -4.39
CA GLU A 573 14.09 -20.73 -4.28
C GLU A 573 14.40 -19.22 -4.21
N ASN A 574 15.63 -18.76 -4.41
CA ASN A 574 16.03 -17.35 -4.32
C ASN A 574 15.67 -16.70 -2.95
N VAL A 575 15.67 -17.47 -1.86
CA VAL A 575 15.30 -17.02 -0.52
C VAL A 575 16.34 -16.04 0.03
N LEU A 576 17.63 -16.37 -0.13
CA LEU A 576 18.72 -15.51 0.37
C LEU A 576 18.79 -14.19 -0.39
N VAL A 577 18.49 -14.23 -1.70
CA VAL A 577 18.38 -13.01 -2.51
C VAL A 577 17.24 -12.12 -2.00
N MET A 578 16.08 -12.72 -1.72
CA MET A 578 14.92 -11.98 -1.20
C MET A 578 15.17 -11.40 0.19
N GLU A 579 15.87 -12.11 1.08
CA GLU A 579 16.25 -11.59 2.41
C GLU A 579 17.15 -10.34 2.30
N LYS A 580 18.16 -10.37 1.43
CA LYS A 580 19.03 -9.19 1.19
C LYS A 580 18.28 -8.01 0.58
N VAL A 581 17.36 -8.28 -0.35
CA VAL A 581 16.49 -7.23 -0.91
C VAL A 581 15.58 -6.65 0.17
N MET A 582 15.03 -7.48 1.06
CA MET A 582 14.19 -7.02 2.16
C MET A 582 14.98 -6.22 3.21
N GLU A 583 16.24 -6.59 3.47
CA GLU A 583 17.12 -5.85 4.39
C GLU A 583 17.46 -4.44 3.86
N SER A 584 17.73 -4.33 2.56
CA SER A 584 18.09 -3.06 1.90
C SER A 584 16.89 -2.15 1.63
N VAL A 585 15.78 -2.70 1.12
CA VAL A 585 14.56 -1.93 0.80
C VAL A 585 13.74 -1.62 2.05
N GLY A 586 13.77 -2.52 3.04
CA GLY A 586 13.01 -2.42 4.27
C GLY A 586 11.55 -2.87 4.13
N LYS A 587 10.70 -2.39 5.05
CA LYS A 587 9.26 -2.70 5.07
C LYS A 587 8.57 -2.18 3.80
N ALA A 588 7.54 -2.90 3.35
CA ALA A 588 6.74 -2.48 2.20
C ALA A 588 6.13 -1.10 2.44
N ARG A 589 6.35 -0.17 1.49
CA ARG A 589 5.83 1.20 1.51
C ARG A 589 4.48 1.31 0.79
N ASN A 590 3.69 0.23 0.81
CA ASN A 590 2.38 0.14 0.15
C ASN A 590 1.35 -0.46 1.13
N TYR A 591 0.07 -0.41 0.78
CA TYR A 591 -0.96 -1.17 1.49
C TYR A 591 -0.58 -2.66 1.48
N GLY A 592 -0.52 -3.27 2.67
CA GLY A 592 -0.26 -4.71 2.81
C GLY A 592 -1.30 -5.58 2.08
N ALA A 593 -1.15 -6.90 2.14
CA ALA A 593 -2.11 -7.83 1.55
C ALA A 593 -3.54 -7.48 2.02
N THR A 594 -4.47 -7.27 1.09
CA THR A 594 -5.88 -7.07 1.44
C THR A 594 -6.49 -8.41 1.84
N ALA A 595 -7.64 -8.40 2.53
CA ALA A 595 -8.33 -9.64 2.88
C ALA A 595 -8.68 -10.48 1.63
N LYS A 596 -9.01 -9.79 0.53
CA LYS A 596 -9.26 -10.42 -0.78
C LYS A 596 -8.00 -11.08 -1.34
N ASP A 597 -6.85 -10.39 -1.29
CA ASP A 597 -5.58 -10.95 -1.76
C ASP A 597 -5.23 -12.23 -0.98
N LEU A 598 -5.42 -12.22 0.34
CA LEU A 598 -5.14 -13.38 1.20
C LEU A 598 -6.08 -14.56 0.85
N GLU A 599 -7.35 -14.29 0.59
CA GLU A 599 -8.31 -15.31 0.15
C GLU A 599 -7.98 -15.87 -1.24
N GLU A 600 -7.57 -15.00 -2.18
CA GLU A 600 -7.14 -15.42 -3.51
C GLU A 600 -5.84 -16.23 -3.47
N GLU A 601 -4.85 -15.80 -2.66
CA GLU A 601 -3.62 -16.54 -2.44
C GLU A 601 -3.91 -17.92 -1.85
N TRP A 602 -4.81 -18.01 -0.88
CA TRP A 602 -5.23 -19.29 -0.31
C TRP A 602 -5.90 -20.17 -1.36
N ARG A 603 -6.77 -19.61 -2.19
CA ARG A 603 -7.43 -20.33 -3.28
C ARG A 603 -6.43 -20.84 -4.31
N GLN A 604 -5.46 -20.01 -4.71
CA GLN A 604 -4.40 -20.40 -5.64
C GLN A 604 -3.47 -21.44 -5.04
N ALA A 605 -3.13 -21.32 -3.75
CA ALA A 605 -2.31 -22.30 -3.05
C ALA A 605 -3.02 -23.65 -2.98
N GLU A 606 -4.33 -23.67 -2.73
CA GLU A 606 -5.14 -24.89 -2.75
C GLU A 606 -5.15 -25.55 -4.14
N ILE A 607 -5.33 -24.76 -5.21
CA ILE A 607 -5.27 -25.27 -6.59
C ILE A 607 -3.89 -25.87 -6.90
N ARG A 608 -2.80 -25.15 -6.60
CA ARG A 608 -1.42 -25.65 -6.82
C ARG A 608 -1.14 -26.93 -6.04
N LEU A 609 -1.68 -27.06 -4.84
CA LEU A 609 -1.50 -28.25 -4.02
C LEU A 609 -2.23 -29.45 -4.63
N ARG A 610 -3.46 -29.24 -5.14
CA ARG A 610 -4.20 -30.26 -5.90
C ARG A 610 -3.47 -30.67 -7.19
N GLU A 611 -3.01 -29.71 -7.98
CA GLU A 611 -2.26 -29.99 -9.21
C GLU A 611 -0.97 -30.79 -8.93
N LYS A 612 -0.24 -30.45 -7.85
CA LYS A 612 0.95 -31.19 -7.42
C LYS A 612 0.61 -32.62 -6.95
N GLU A 613 -0.50 -32.80 -6.24
CA GLU A 613 -0.95 -34.12 -5.82
C GLU A 613 -1.37 -34.97 -7.03
N GLU A 614 -2.11 -34.40 -7.98
CA GLU A 614 -2.50 -35.06 -9.23
C GLU A 614 -1.27 -35.44 -10.06
N ALA A 615 -0.30 -34.54 -10.22
CA ALA A 615 0.95 -34.83 -10.94
C ALA A 615 1.76 -35.95 -10.25
N ARG A 616 1.85 -35.93 -8.92
CA ARG A 616 2.54 -36.97 -8.15
C ARG A 616 1.83 -38.33 -8.26
N GLN A 617 0.50 -38.33 -8.32
CA GLN A 617 -0.28 -39.56 -8.55
C GLN A 617 -0.07 -40.08 -9.97
N ALA A 618 -0.13 -39.21 -10.98
CA ALA A 618 0.08 -39.56 -12.38
C ALA A 618 1.50 -40.09 -12.65
N GLU A 619 2.53 -39.59 -11.97
CA GLU A 619 3.90 -40.14 -12.05
C GLU A 619 4.07 -41.47 -11.29
N ALA A 620 3.29 -41.70 -10.23
CA ALA A 620 3.39 -42.90 -9.40
C ALA A 620 2.64 -44.10 -9.99
N GLU A 621 1.54 -43.88 -10.71
CA GLU A 621 0.74 -44.93 -11.37
C GLU A 621 1.58 -45.83 -12.30
N PRO A 622 2.29 -45.30 -13.33
CA PRO A 622 3.04 -46.14 -14.27
C PRO A 622 4.21 -46.87 -13.59
N LYS A 623 4.86 -46.23 -12.61
CA LYS A 623 5.94 -46.88 -11.84
C LYS A 623 5.43 -48.06 -11.02
N ARG A 624 4.24 -47.94 -10.42
CA ARG A 624 3.59 -49.04 -9.69
C ARG A 624 3.19 -50.16 -10.64
N ASP A 625 2.62 -49.83 -11.80
CA ASP A 625 2.24 -50.82 -12.81
C ASP A 625 3.47 -51.59 -13.36
N GLU A 626 4.58 -50.90 -13.61
CA GLU A 626 5.86 -51.52 -14.02
C GLU A 626 6.48 -52.40 -12.93
N GLU A 627 6.39 -52.00 -11.66
CA GLU A 627 6.84 -52.82 -10.53
C GLU A 627 5.98 -54.08 -10.34
N GLU A 628 4.66 -53.96 -10.47
CA GLU A 628 3.75 -55.10 -10.42
C GLU A 628 3.97 -56.08 -11.58
N GLN A 629 4.19 -55.60 -12.80
CA GLN A 629 4.51 -56.45 -13.94
C GLN A 629 5.81 -57.22 -13.72
N ARG A 630 6.88 -56.54 -13.29
CA ARG A 630 8.17 -57.20 -12.99
C ARG A 630 8.04 -58.25 -11.90
N ALA A 631 7.25 -57.99 -10.86
CA ALA A 631 7.01 -58.95 -9.79
C ALA A 631 6.28 -60.21 -10.29
N ARG A 632 5.26 -60.04 -11.14
CA ARG A 632 4.51 -61.17 -11.74
C ARG A 632 5.39 -62.03 -12.64
N GLU A 633 6.20 -61.42 -13.50
CA GLU A 633 7.14 -62.13 -14.37
C GLU A 633 8.18 -62.92 -13.54
N GLN A 634 8.68 -62.32 -12.46
CA GLN A 634 9.64 -62.97 -11.57
C GLN A 634 9.02 -64.15 -10.81
N GLU A 635 7.78 -64.03 -10.34
CA GLU A 635 7.06 -65.15 -9.72
C GLU A 635 6.82 -66.30 -10.70
N GLU A 636 6.45 -66.02 -11.95
CA GLU A 636 6.28 -67.05 -12.97
C GLU A 636 7.59 -67.76 -13.30
N LEU A 637 8.69 -67.02 -13.45
CA LEU A 637 10.02 -67.57 -13.69
C LEU A 637 10.47 -68.46 -12.52
N ASN A 638 10.27 -68.01 -11.28
CA ASN A 638 10.58 -68.81 -10.09
C ASN A 638 9.77 -70.12 -10.04
N ARG A 639 8.49 -70.07 -10.39
CA ARG A 639 7.65 -71.28 -10.47
C ARG A 639 8.12 -72.25 -11.56
N TYR A 640 8.61 -71.72 -12.69
CA TYR A 640 9.14 -72.54 -13.77
C TYR A 640 10.46 -73.22 -13.35
N LEU A 641 11.41 -72.44 -12.79
CA LEU A 641 12.68 -72.95 -12.29
C LEU A 641 12.49 -74.01 -11.20
N GLU A 642 11.54 -73.81 -10.29
CA GLU A 642 11.25 -74.78 -9.23
C GLU A 642 10.73 -76.11 -9.81
N LYS A 643 9.92 -76.06 -10.87
CA LYS A 643 9.47 -77.27 -11.58
C LYS A 643 10.63 -77.99 -12.28
N GLU A 644 11.52 -77.27 -12.94
CA GLU A 644 12.71 -77.88 -13.55
C GLU A 644 13.61 -78.53 -12.50
N ARG A 645 13.86 -77.84 -11.37
CA ARG A 645 14.65 -78.38 -10.27
C ARG A 645 14.05 -79.70 -9.74
N GLN A 646 12.73 -79.76 -9.56
CA GLN A 646 12.05 -80.98 -9.12
C GLN A 646 12.17 -82.11 -10.16
N GLN A 647 12.12 -81.79 -11.45
CA GLN A 647 12.32 -82.77 -12.52
C GLN A 647 13.76 -83.30 -12.55
N GLU A 648 14.76 -82.43 -12.40
CA GLU A 648 16.16 -82.81 -12.31
C GLU A 648 16.43 -83.69 -11.09
N GLU A 649 15.93 -83.31 -9.92
CA GLU A 649 16.07 -84.13 -8.70
C GLU A 649 15.43 -85.51 -8.87
N ALA A 650 14.23 -85.59 -9.45
CA ALA A 650 13.56 -86.87 -9.72
C ALA A 650 14.38 -87.75 -10.68
N LEU A 651 14.97 -87.14 -11.72
CA LEU A 651 15.80 -87.84 -12.71
C LEU A 651 17.11 -88.33 -12.09
N LEU A 652 17.78 -87.51 -11.27
CA LEU A 652 18.97 -87.90 -10.50
C LEU A 652 18.64 -89.01 -9.50
N MET A 653 17.46 -88.94 -8.85
CA MET A 653 17.03 -89.99 -7.95
C MET A 653 16.80 -91.31 -8.67
N ALA A 654 16.18 -91.29 -9.86
CA ALA A 654 15.97 -92.47 -10.68
C ALA A 654 17.29 -93.07 -11.19
N GLN A 655 18.23 -92.24 -11.66
CA GLN A 655 19.55 -92.69 -12.11
C GLN A 655 20.39 -93.32 -10.99
N SER A 656 20.29 -92.77 -9.78
CA SER A 656 21.00 -93.29 -8.60
C SER A 656 20.31 -94.48 -7.92
N ALA A 657 19.08 -94.85 -8.32
CA ALA A 657 18.33 -95.96 -7.76
C ALA A 657 19.05 -97.32 -7.83
N PRO A 658 19.58 -97.78 -8.99
CA PRO A 658 20.28 -99.07 -9.06
C PRO A 658 21.57 -99.10 -8.22
N LEU A 659 22.31 -97.99 -8.17
CA LEU A 659 23.51 -97.85 -7.33
C LEU A 659 23.17 -97.88 -5.84
N ARG A 660 22.11 -97.17 -5.42
CA ARG A 660 21.61 -97.22 -4.03
C ARG A 660 21.12 -98.62 -3.66
N GLN A 661 20.42 -99.29 -4.56
CA GLN A 661 19.91 -100.63 -4.32
C GLN A 661 21.04 -101.68 -4.26
N TYR A 662 22.10 -101.52 -5.07
CA TYR A 662 23.32 -102.32 -4.96
C TYR A 662 24.04 -102.09 -3.63
N LEU A 663 24.22 -100.83 -3.22
CA LEU A 663 24.83 -100.50 -1.94
C LEU A 663 24.04 -101.11 -0.77
N ILE A 664 22.70 -100.98 -0.79
CA ILE A 664 21.82 -101.51 0.27
C ILE A 664 21.82 -103.04 0.30
N ASN A 665 21.81 -103.71 -0.85
CA ASN A 665 21.63 -105.16 -0.90
C ASN A 665 22.95 -105.96 -0.83
N SER A 666 24.05 -105.39 -1.31
CA SER A 666 25.32 -106.12 -1.48
C SER A 666 26.44 -105.61 -0.59
N VAL A 667 26.51 -104.30 -0.33
CA VAL A 667 27.62 -103.72 0.46
C VAL A 667 27.23 -103.55 1.92
N LEU A 668 26.05 -102.99 2.17
CA LEU A 668 25.56 -102.69 3.52
C LEU A 668 25.46 -103.93 4.40
N PRO A 669 24.95 -105.10 3.94
CA PRO A 669 24.85 -106.29 4.79
C PRO A 669 26.23 -106.84 5.15
N THR A 670 27.19 -106.80 4.22
CA THR A 670 28.57 -107.25 4.44
C THR A 670 29.32 -106.32 5.38
N VAL A 671 29.15 -104.99 5.24
CA VAL A 671 29.73 -104.01 6.17
C VAL A 671 29.09 -104.14 7.56
N ILE A 672 27.77 -104.33 7.64
CA ILE A 672 27.08 -104.58 8.90
C ILE A 672 27.58 -105.87 9.56
N GLN A 673 27.74 -106.96 8.79
CA GLN A 673 28.27 -108.22 9.30
C GLN A 673 29.74 -108.09 9.75
N GLY A 674 30.57 -107.40 8.95
CA GLY A 674 31.94 -107.05 9.30
C GLY A 674 31.99 -106.29 10.61
N CYS A 675 31.28 -105.16 10.73
CA CYS A 675 31.16 -104.39 11.96
C CYS A 675 30.66 -105.21 13.16
N LEU A 676 29.70 -106.11 12.96
CA LEU A 676 29.20 -107.00 14.02
C LEU A 676 30.25 -108.04 14.45
N GLU A 677 31.08 -108.54 13.54
CA GLU A 677 32.18 -109.46 13.85
C GLU A 677 33.36 -108.76 14.51
N THR A 678 33.71 -107.53 14.08
CA THR A 678 34.72 -106.68 14.74
C THR A 678 34.33 -106.39 16.19
N CYS A 679 33.04 -106.09 16.43
CA CYS A 679 32.49 -105.89 17.77
C CYS A 679 32.55 -107.15 18.65
N LYS A 680 32.51 -108.36 18.06
CA LYS A 680 32.58 -109.63 18.80
C LYS A 680 34.00 -110.08 19.13
N LEU A 681 34.95 -109.91 18.20
CA LEU A 681 36.31 -110.40 18.34
C LEU A 681 37.26 -109.39 19.01
N GLN A 682 36.90 -108.10 19.02
CA GLN A 682 37.74 -107.00 19.53
C GLN A 682 39.23 -107.12 19.13
N PRO A 683 39.53 -107.16 17.81
CA PRO A 683 40.91 -107.15 17.34
C PRO A 683 41.60 -105.81 17.68
N ASP A 684 42.92 -105.84 17.87
CA ASP A 684 43.72 -104.65 18.21
C ASP A 684 43.67 -103.54 17.12
N ASP A 685 43.35 -103.90 15.87
CA ASP A 685 43.08 -102.95 14.78
C ASP A 685 41.75 -103.27 14.06
N PRO A 686 40.65 -102.55 14.39
CA PRO A 686 39.33 -102.83 13.85
C PRO A 686 39.13 -102.35 12.40
N ILE A 687 39.96 -101.43 11.88
CA ILE A 687 39.84 -100.95 10.49
C ILE A 687 40.53 -101.92 9.53
N ASN A 688 41.65 -102.51 9.93
CA ASN A 688 42.38 -103.48 9.12
C ASN A 688 41.72 -104.88 9.13
N PHE A 689 40.85 -105.13 10.11
CA PHE A 689 40.05 -106.36 10.22
C PHE A 689 38.76 -106.34 9.36
N LEU A 690 38.22 -105.14 9.13
CA LEU A 690 37.01 -104.87 8.33
C LEU A 690 37.38 -104.75 6.84
#